data_AF-A0A6P2ZDW8-F1
#
_entry.id   AF-A0A6P2ZDW8-F1
#
_cell.length_a   1.000
_cell.length_b   1.000
_cell.length_c   1.000
_cell.angle_alpha   90.00
_cell.angle_beta   90.00
_cell.angle_gamma   90.00
#
_symmetry.space_group_name_H-M   'P 1'
#
loop_
_entity.id
_entity.type
_entity.pdbx_description
1 polymer ?
#
loop_
_entity_poly.entity_id
_entity_poly.type
_entity_poly.pdbx_seq_one_letter_code
_entity_poly.pdbx_strand_id
1 'polypeptide(L)'
;MGNRSWLYLQAGDGDDARTIALAESNNHFPLLWRVLLADGGAGEAITDQRVFGDAGTPNLTSDARAALARLSRLASFVVAYPLPGDDPALARQFDAVVRHLGESIDALGDAHGAPRFSANLDELSWLDGGDPNDYIDQERDTCTRLWWQVANCMDFRDVRGVRDVLEIESPPDWRDWAWGFGFGGMLHHYFVRQEPPRGVTFAELFDAGEVHGDRLGYGMFSFRASNGLWGVRRETNDAWHVIVPPEWTNLWASGARDDRLLWAERDGKVGLLFADGDVDRDGDEMRVVCEPSFDAVWDFSGDVACVRVGERFGLVRTDGTWVLEPSLDDFGDFTGGVASASLDGRWGFVDTRGAWAIPPRFDDAHEFENGTVAAVSEGERWGLIGRDGQWRAQPEWDALEWSSECGAFVARRNGHVGLVDAKGRVVVESHYAEVARLTDDERTDMLTELGAIRHIVRRDDGRCAIVDGQGRVLTPFDFVNMAALPWLPDDEAVPGELFTRYAIGVLPGEPVQLAICDLETGATLVQGRYDDVAGLFWGADHGWLACVEDEGGGGDVRATVLRADGTVLHPARYTRIGDDALFEDDRDAADGHAMLMPWFVRRVAVAQHWSLDEPVAALRDDGVPVWLYADGQATTTLR
;
A
#
# COMPACT_ATOMS: atom_id res chain seq x y z
N MET A 1 -7.86 11.14 13.76
CA MET A 1 -8.26 10.15 12.74
C MET A 1 -9.47 9.42 13.32
N GLY A 2 -10.52 9.17 12.53
CA GLY A 2 -11.77 8.58 13.03
C GLY A 2 -11.76 7.06 12.91
N ASN A 3 -12.45 6.38 13.83
CA ASN A 3 -12.59 4.93 13.83
C ASN A 3 -13.48 4.53 12.64
N ARG A 4 -12.98 3.66 11.78
CA ARG A 4 -13.65 3.24 10.55
C ARG A 4 -14.40 1.93 10.75
N SER A 5 -15.43 1.73 9.93
CA SER A 5 -16.12 0.45 9.81
C SER A 5 -16.48 0.22 8.34
N TRP A 6 -16.52 -1.04 7.95
CA TRP A 6 -16.81 -1.46 6.59
C TRP A 6 -17.89 -2.52 6.57
N LEU A 7 -18.75 -2.45 5.56
CA LEU A 7 -19.73 -3.48 5.24
C LEU A 7 -19.24 -4.25 4.01
N TYR A 8 -19.27 -5.56 4.13
CA TYR A 8 -18.76 -6.51 3.15
C TYR A 8 -19.84 -7.50 2.72
N LEU A 9 -19.69 -8.05 1.51
CA LEU A 9 -20.37 -9.25 1.03
C LEU A 9 -19.34 -10.35 0.80
N GLN A 10 -19.59 -11.54 1.35
CA GLN A 10 -18.64 -12.66 1.36
C GLN A 10 -19.28 -13.97 0.89
N ALA A 11 -18.48 -14.82 0.25
CA ALA A 11 -18.87 -16.15 -0.19
C ALA A 11 -18.41 -17.21 0.84
N GLY A 12 -19.11 -17.31 1.97
CA GLY A 12 -18.72 -18.18 3.09
C GLY A 12 -17.85 -17.47 4.13
N ASP A 13 -17.53 -18.18 5.22
CA ASP A 13 -16.77 -17.62 6.35
C ASP A 13 -15.27 -17.54 6.00
N GLY A 14 -14.64 -16.38 6.23
CA GLY A 14 -13.18 -16.19 6.24
C GLY A 14 -12.42 -16.12 4.91
N ASP A 15 -13.10 -16.10 3.75
CA ASP A 15 -12.43 -16.00 2.44
C ASP A 15 -12.19 -14.53 2.03
N ASP A 16 -11.14 -13.92 2.56
CA ASP A 16 -10.74 -12.53 2.25
C ASP A 16 -10.53 -12.32 0.74
N ALA A 17 -10.03 -13.34 0.02
CA ALA A 17 -9.77 -13.27 -1.42
C ALA A 17 -11.04 -13.08 -2.28
N ARG A 18 -12.23 -13.23 -1.69
CA ARG A 18 -13.54 -13.11 -2.37
C ARG A 18 -14.53 -12.24 -1.62
N THR A 19 -14.01 -11.32 -0.84
CA THR A 19 -14.80 -10.33 -0.14
C THR A 19 -14.99 -9.09 -1.01
N ILE A 20 -16.24 -8.62 -1.12
CA ILE A 20 -16.59 -7.40 -1.85
C ILE A 20 -16.92 -6.31 -0.83
N ALA A 21 -16.16 -5.21 -0.84
CA ALA A 21 -16.48 -4.03 -0.05
C ALA A 21 -17.72 -3.32 -0.63
N LEU A 22 -18.75 -3.14 0.20
CA LEU A 22 -20.03 -2.56 -0.21
C LEU A 22 -20.27 -1.17 0.34
N ALA A 23 -19.75 -0.87 1.53
CA ALA A 23 -19.92 0.43 2.15
C ALA A 23 -18.84 0.71 3.20
N GLU A 24 -18.56 1.98 3.45
CA GLU A 24 -17.70 2.45 4.54
C GLU A 24 -18.41 3.48 5.42
N SER A 25 -17.98 3.59 6.67
CA SER A 25 -18.51 4.56 7.63
C SER A 25 -17.41 4.98 8.62
N ASN A 26 -17.48 6.24 9.07
CA ASN A 26 -16.54 6.81 10.04
C ASN A 26 -17.28 7.20 11.33
N ASN A 27 -16.74 6.77 12.48
CA ASN A 27 -17.18 7.07 13.85
C ASN A 27 -18.63 6.69 14.20
N HIS A 28 -19.32 5.90 13.37
CA HIS A 28 -20.68 5.46 13.66
C HIS A 28 -21.02 4.16 12.91
N PHE A 29 -22.03 3.44 13.41
CA PHE A 29 -22.56 2.23 12.80
C PHE A 29 -23.96 2.50 12.20
N PRO A 30 -24.10 2.59 10.86
CA PRO A 30 -25.32 3.08 10.22
C PRO A 30 -26.59 2.24 10.46
N LEU A 31 -27.75 2.90 10.52
CA LEU A 31 -29.06 2.23 10.73
C LEU A 31 -29.40 1.22 9.62
N LEU A 32 -29.07 1.53 8.37
CA LEU A 32 -29.24 0.62 7.24
C LEU A 32 -28.44 -0.67 7.45
N TRP A 33 -27.21 -0.57 7.95
CA TRP A 33 -26.35 -1.73 8.21
C TRP A 33 -26.91 -2.56 9.35
N ARG A 34 -27.43 -1.91 10.41
CA ARG A 34 -28.13 -2.58 11.51
C ARG A 34 -29.37 -3.33 11.06
N VAL A 35 -30.12 -2.76 10.11
CA VAL A 35 -31.18 -3.50 9.42
C VAL A 35 -30.54 -4.70 8.76
N LEU A 36 -29.59 -4.55 7.83
CA LEU A 36 -28.97 -5.66 7.09
C LEU A 36 -28.37 -6.76 7.95
N LEU A 37 -27.88 -6.47 9.16
CA LEU A 37 -27.21 -7.44 10.04
C LEU A 37 -28.10 -8.02 11.15
N ALA A 38 -29.39 -7.68 11.18
CA ALA A 38 -30.36 -8.25 12.13
C ALA A 38 -30.51 -9.79 11.99
N ASP A 39 -30.80 -10.46 13.11
CA ASP A 39 -30.82 -11.93 13.23
C ASP A 39 -29.47 -12.58 12.85
N GLY A 40 -28.39 -11.80 12.88
CA GLY A 40 -27.02 -12.22 12.59
C GLY A 40 -26.31 -12.87 13.79
N GLY A 41 -25.01 -13.09 13.63
CA GLY A 41 -24.14 -13.63 14.68
C GLY A 41 -22.67 -13.37 14.40
N ALA A 42 -21.82 -13.73 15.37
CA ALA A 42 -20.38 -13.67 15.20
C ALA A 42 -19.94 -14.56 14.02
N GLY A 43 -19.11 -14.00 13.15
CA GLY A 43 -18.47 -14.70 12.03
C GLY A 43 -16.97 -14.44 12.01
N GLU A 44 -16.27 -15.08 11.09
CA GLU A 44 -14.81 -14.97 11.00
C GLU A 44 -14.36 -13.54 10.66
N ALA A 45 -13.18 -13.17 11.16
CA ALA A 45 -12.55 -11.88 10.94
C ALA A 45 -12.22 -11.69 9.45
N ILE A 46 -12.28 -10.44 8.98
CA ILE A 46 -11.78 -10.03 7.66
C ILE A 46 -10.53 -9.20 7.91
N THR A 47 -9.41 -9.60 7.32
CA THR A 47 -8.12 -8.91 7.52
C THR A 47 -7.87 -7.80 6.50
N ASP A 48 -8.61 -7.80 5.40
CA ASP A 48 -8.56 -6.74 4.39
C ASP A 48 -9.02 -5.38 4.94
N GLN A 49 -8.28 -4.31 4.60
CA GLN A 49 -8.54 -2.90 4.95
C GLN A 49 -8.44 -2.52 6.45
N ARG A 50 -7.93 -3.40 7.34
CA ARG A 50 -7.68 -3.01 8.75
C ARG A 50 -6.47 -2.08 8.87
N VAL A 51 -6.64 -0.94 9.55
CA VAL A 51 -5.59 0.08 9.72
C VAL A 51 -4.84 -0.10 11.06
N PHE A 52 -5.50 -0.61 12.12
CA PHE A 52 -4.89 -0.85 13.44
C PHE A 52 -5.55 -2.05 14.19
N GLY A 53 -4.76 -2.93 14.81
CA GLY A 53 -5.22 -3.88 15.87
C GLY A 53 -5.62 -5.32 15.47
N ASP A 54 -5.69 -6.20 16.49
CA ASP A 54 -5.71 -7.69 16.47
C ASP A 54 -6.43 -8.40 15.31
N ALA A 55 -5.68 -9.24 14.59
CA ALA A 55 -6.13 -10.08 13.47
C ALA A 55 -7.15 -11.19 13.83
N GLY A 56 -7.80 -11.12 15.00
CA GLY A 56 -8.66 -12.17 15.56
C GLY A 56 -10.08 -11.76 15.95
N THR A 57 -10.43 -10.47 15.90
CA THR A 57 -11.78 -10.01 16.31
C THR A 57 -12.84 -10.47 15.31
N PRO A 58 -13.89 -11.20 15.76
CA PRO A 58 -14.97 -11.67 14.90
C PRO A 58 -15.71 -10.52 14.22
N ASN A 59 -16.34 -10.79 13.09
CA ASN A 59 -17.26 -9.83 12.46
C ASN A 59 -18.70 -10.08 12.91
N LEU A 60 -19.56 -9.06 12.77
CA LEU A 60 -21.00 -9.28 12.83
C LEU A 60 -21.50 -9.69 11.43
N THR A 61 -22.08 -10.88 11.31
CA THR A 61 -22.50 -11.46 10.02
C THR A 61 -23.99 -11.79 9.98
N SER A 62 -24.61 -11.69 8.80
CA SER A 62 -25.99 -12.11 8.54
C SER A 62 -26.10 -12.78 7.17
N ASP A 63 -27.04 -13.73 7.01
CA ASP A 63 -27.38 -14.28 5.70
C ASP A 63 -27.81 -13.15 4.75
N ALA A 64 -27.17 -13.06 3.58
CA ALA A 64 -27.36 -11.93 2.68
C ALA A 64 -28.74 -11.95 2.00
N ARG A 65 -29.31 -13.13 1.73
CA ARG A 65 -30.62 -13.26 1.10
C ARG A 65 -31.74 -12.92 2.09
N ALA A 66 -31.62 -13.34 3.35
CA ALA A 66 -32.52 -12.94 4.42
C ALA A 66 -32.43 -11.43 4.67
N ALA A 67 -31.23 -10.87 4.69
CA ALA A 67 -31.00 -9.43 4.81
C ALA A 67 -31.63 -8.64 3.66
N LEU A 68 -31.44 -9.08 2.42
CA LEU A 68 -32.07 -8.48 1.24
C LEU A 68 -33.59 -8.56 1.31
N ALA A 69 -34.17 -9.66 1.79
CA ALA A 69 -35.61 -9.79 1.97
C ALA A 69 -36.16 -8.81 3.01
N ARG A 70 -35.44 -8.63 4.14
CA ARG A 70 -35.77 -7.63 5.17
C ARG A 70 -35.73 -6.21 4.58
N LEU A 71 -34.65 -5.85 3.89
CA LEU A 71 -34.50 -4.54 3.24
C LEU A 71 -35.59 -4.32 2.17
N SER A 72 -35.87 -5.32 1.33
CA SER A 72 -36.89 -5.22 0.28
C SER A 72 -38.29 -5.00 0.85
N ARG A 73 -38.62 -5.65 1.98
CA ARG A 73 -39.87 -5.42 2.71
C ARG A 73 -39.96 -4.00 3.23
N LEU A 74 -38.87 -3.48 3.84
CA LEU A 74 -38.80 -2.11 4.33
C LEU A 74 -38.93 -1.08 3.20
N ALA A 75 -38.14 -1.23 2.14
CA ALA A 75 -38.18 -0.38 0.95
C ALA A 75 -39.59 -0.31 0.36
N SER A 76 -40.24 -1.48 0.18
CA SER A 76 -41.61 -1.56 -0.32
C SER A 76 -42.61 -0.83 0.58
N PHE A 77 -42.45 -0.92 1.90
CA PHE A 77 -43.32 -0.22 2.85
C PHE A 77 -43.15 1.30 2.77
N VAL A 78 -41.89 1.80 2.77
CA VAL A 78 -41.59 3.23 2.67
C VAL A 78 -42.16 3.82 1.37
N VAL A 79 -42.00 3.10 0.25
CA VAL A 79 -42.52 3.51 -1.07
C VAL A 79 -44.06 3.49 -1.11
N ALA A 80 -44.70 2.49 -0.50
CA ALA A 80 -46.16 2.37 -0.53
C ALA A 80 -46.89 3.39 0.35
N TYR A 81 -46.21 3.97 1.35
CA TYR A 81 -46.81 4.86 2.35
C TYR A 81 -46.02 6.18 2.53
N PRO A 82 -45.93 7.05 1.50
CA PRO A 82 -45.24 8.33 1.61
C PRO A 82 -46.00 9.32 2.53
N LEU A 83 -45.26 10.14 3.27
CA LEU A 83 -45.79 11.28 4.04
C LEU A 83 -45.73 12.58 3.23
N PRO A 84 -46.60 13.57 3.53
CA PRO A 84 -46.52 14.88 2.90
C PRO A 84 -45.16 15.56 3.14
N GLY A 85 -44.47 15.94 2.07
CA GLY A 85 -43.15 16.59 2.15
C GLY A 85 -41.96 15.66 1.95
N ASP A 86 -42.19 14.36 1.72
CA ASP A 86 -41.13 13.42 1.39
C ASP A 86 -40.35 13.83 0.15
N ASP A 87 -39.02 13.79 0.25
CA ASP A 87 -38.14 13.88 -0.90
C ASP A 87 -38.29 12.58 -1.73
N PRO A 88 -38.66 12.65 -3.03
CA PRO A 88 -38.70 11.48 -3.90
C PRO A 88 -37.36 10.72 -3.98
N ALA A 89 -36.23 11.35 -3.60
CA ALA A 89 -34.92 10.72 -3.56
C ALA A 89 -34.85 9.59 -2.52
N LEU A 90 -35.64 9.65 -1.44
CA LEU A 90 -35.70 8.60 -0.42
C LEU A 90 -36.17 7.27 -1.03
N ALA A 91 -37.28 7.29 -1.76
CA ALA A 91 -37.82 6.11 -2.43
C ALA A 91 -36.82 5.52 -3.44
N ARG A 92 -36.15 6.39 -4.20
CA ARG A 92 -35.14 5.96 -5.19
C ARG A 92 -33.89 5.37 -4.56
N GLN A 93 -33.42 5.89 -3.43
CA GLN A 93 -32.27 5.33 -2.72
C GLN A 93 -32.56 3.93 -2.16
N PHE A 94 -33.75 3.72 -1.59
CA PHE A 94 -34.16 2.38 -1.16
C PHE A 94 -34.21 1.40 -2.33
N ASP A 95 -34.79 1.80 -3.46
CA ASP A 95 -34.82 0.99 -4.69
C ASP A 95 -33.39 0.68 -5.19
N ALA A 96 -32.52 1.70 -5.24
CA ALA A 96 -31.13 1.58 -5.66
C ALA A 96 -30.34 0.60 -4.78
N VAL A 97 -30.45 0.69 -3.45
CA VAL A 97 -29.70 -0.21 -2.56
C VAL A 97 -30.23 -1.64 -2.68
N VAL A 98 -31.54 -1.83 -2.71
CA VAL A 98 -32.13 -3.17 -2.91
C VAL A 98 -31.60 -3.80 -4.19
N ARG A 99 -31.57 -3.04 -5.27
CA ARG A 99 -31.10 -3.52 -6.56
C ARG A 99 -29.61 -3.80 -6.58
N HIS A 100 -28.79 -2.86 -6.13
CA HIS A 100 -27.33 -3.01 -6.08
C HIS A 100 -26.91 -4.22 -5.22
N LEU A 101 -27.51 -4.37 -4.03
CA LEU A 101 -27.23 -5.50 -3.15
C LEU A 101 -27.71 -6.83 -3.75
N GLY A 102 -28.89 -6.85 -4.39
CA GLY A 102 -29.40 -8.02 -5.09
C GLY A 102 -28.51 -8.47 -6.24
N GLU A 103 -28.11 -7.54 -7.11
CA GLU A 103 -27.18 -7.79 -8.21
C GLU A 103 -25.82 -8.28 -7.71
N SER A 104 -25.33 -7.73 -6.59
CA SER A 104 -24.07 -8.17 -5.96
C SER A 104 -24.16 -9.58 -5.40
N ILE A 105 -25.27 -9.94 -4.73
CA ILE A 105 -25.52 -11.30 -4.23
C ILE A 105 -25.60 -12.31 -5.38
N ASP A 106 -26.33 -11.97 -6.45
CA ASP A 106 -26.50 -12.85 -7.60
C ASP A 106 -25.19 -13.03 -8.37
N ALA A 107 -24.38 -11.98 -8.50
CA ALA A 107 -23.06 -12.02 -9.13
C ALA A 107 -22.07 -12.89 -8.36
N LEU A 108 -22.08 -12.83 -7.03
CA LEU A 108 -21.22 -13.65 -6.17
C LEU A 108 -21.61 -15.14 -6.27
N GLY A 109 -22.92 -15.42 -6.29
CA GLY A 109 -23.47 -16.78 -6.41
C GLY A 109 -23.22 -17.67 -5.18
N ASP A 110 -23.66 -18.93 -5.26
CA ASP A 110 -23.62 -19.87 -4.13
C ASP A 110 -22.45 -20.90 -4.23
N ALA A 111 -21.54 -20.73 -5.20
CA ALA A 111 -20.54 -21.74 -5.55
C ALA A 111 -19.54 -22.06 -4.43
N HIS A 112 -19.37 -21.14 -3.48
CA HIS A 112 -18.38 -21.22 -2.41
C HIS A 112 -18.96 -21.10 -1.00
N GLY A 113 -20.29 -21.08 -0.89
CA GLY A 113 -21.01 -20.88 0.37
C GLY A 113 -22.23 -20.01 0.14
N ALA A 114 -23.14 -19.99 1.12
CA ALA A 114 -24.26 -19.05 1.09
C ALA A 114 -23.71 -17.63 1.29
N PRO A 115 -24.07 -16.65 0.43
CA PRO A 115 -23.62 -15.27 0.58
C PRO A 115 -24.00 -14.68 1.93
N ARG A 116 -23.05 -14.00 2.59
CA ARG A 116 -23.26 -13.34 3.89
C ARG A 116 -22.85 -11.87 3.82
N PHE A 117 -23.63 -11.00 4.46
CA PHE A 117 -23.14 -9.67 4.79
C PHE A 117 -22.33 -9.75 6.08
N SER A 118 -21.25 -8.98 6.13
CA SER A 118 -20.31 -8.96 7.26
C SER A 118 -19.88 -7.53 7.53
N ALA A 119 -19.84 -7.12 8.80
CA ALA A 119 -19.29 -5.82 9.19
C ALA A 119 -18.15 -5.98 10.19
N ASN A 120 -17.05 -5.28 9.91
CA ASN A 120 -15.96 -5.14 10.86
C ASN A 120 -16.28 -4.01 11.85
N LEU A 121 -16.16 -4.32 13.14
CA LEU A 121 -16.49 -3.45 14.26
C LEU A 121 -15.31 -3.28 15.24
N ASP A 122 -14.12 -3.75 14.88
CA ASP A 122 -12.90 -3.68 15.68
C ASP A 122 -12.60 -2.26 16.18
N GLU A 123 -12.47 -1.28 15.29
CA GLU A 123 -12.15 0.10 15.65
C GLU A 123 -13.31 0.76 16.42
N LEU A 124 -14.55 0.33 16.21
CA LEU A 124 -15.71 0.83 16.96
C LEU A 124 -15.78 0.25 18.37
N SER A 125 -15.36 -0.99 18.57
CA SER A 125 -15.34 -1.63 19.90
C SER A 125 -14.41 -0.90 20.88
N TRP A 126 -13.38 -0.21 20.39
CA TRP A 126 -12.46 0.58 21.21
C TRP A 126 -13.13 1.79 21.88
N LEU A 127 -14.26 2.27 21.34
CA LEU A 127 -15.02 3.35 21.96
C LEU A 127 -15.69 2.92 23.27
N ASP A 128 -15.92 1.62 23.46
CA ASP A 128 -16.65 1.06 24.61
C ASP A 128 -15.71 0.52 25.71
N GLY A 129 -14.40 0.40 25.44
CA GLY A 129 -13.38 -0.01 26.41
C GLY A 129 -13.53 -1.44 26.96
N GLY A 130 -14.41 -2.26 26.36
CA GLY A 130 -14.71 -3.65 26.74
C GLY A 130 -14.14 -4.70 25.75
N ASP A 131 -14.43 -5.99 25.99
CA ASP A 131 -14.03 -7.08 25.09
C ASP A 131 -14.75 -6.93 23.72
N PRO A 132 -14.03 -6.94 22.59
CA PRO A 132 -14.63 -6.86 21.27
C PRO A 132 -15.73 -7.93 21.01
N ASN A 133 -15.63 -9.12 21.62
CA ASN A 133 -16.66 -10.15 21.50
C ASN A 133 -17.98 -9.72 22.16
N ASP A 134 -17.89 -9.11 23.35
CA ASP A 134 -19.06 -8.59 24.06
C ASP A 134 -19.71 -7.44 23.27
N TYR A 135 -18.89 -6.60 22.65
CA TYR A 135 -19.37 -5.52 21.78
C TYR A 135 -20.14 -6.05 20.57
N ILE A 136 -19.64 -7.09 19.90
CA ILE A 136 -20.32 -7.73 18.76
C ILE A 136 -21.65 -8.34 19.17
N ASP A 137 -21.69 -9.02 20.32
CA ASP A 137 -22.92 -9.61 20.85
C ASP A 137 -23.95 -8.53 21.23
N GLN A 138 -23.51 -7.42 21.81
CA GLN A 138 -24.36 -6.27 22.11
C GLN A 138 -24.90 -5.61 20.84
N GLU A 139 -24.06 -5.44 19.81
CA GLU A 139 -24.49 -4.88 18.53
C GLU A 139 -25.42 -5.84 17.78
N ARG A 140 -25.18 -7.15 17.80
CA ARG A 140 -26.12 -8.17 17.28
C ARG A 140 -27.51 -8.01 17.88
N ASP A 141 -27.58 -7.91 19.21
CA ASP A 141 -28.83 -7.77 19.94
C ASP A 141 -29.51 -6.42 19.64
N THR A 142 -28.72 -5.38 19.38
CA THR A 142 -29.20 -4.06 18.97
C THR A 142 -29.77 -4.08 17.55
N CYS A 143 -29.08 -4.68 16.58
CA CYS A 143 -29.56 -4.90 15.21
C CYS A 143 -30.88 -5.67 15.20
N THR A 144 -30.93 -6.77 15.94
CA THR A 144 -32.12 -7.64 16.01
C THR A 144 -33.31 -6.92 16.63
N ARG A 145 -33.11 -6.20 17.75
CA ARG A 145 -34.17 -5.40 18.37
C ARG A 145 -34.67 -4.27 17.46
N LEU A 146 -33.77 -3.56 16.79
CA LEU A 146 -34.12 -2.50 15.84
C LEU A 146 -35.01 -3.06 14.73
N TRP A 147 -34.60 -4.16 14.11
CA TRP A 147 -35.40 -4.78 13.05
C TRP A 147 -36.77 -5.23 13.55
N TRP A 148 -36.87 -5.82 14.74
CA TRP A 148 -38.16 -6.23 15.31
C TRP A 148 -39.10 -5.05 15.55
N GLN A 149 -38.57 -3.91 16.01
CA GLN A 149 -39.37 -2.69 16.17
C GLN A 149 -39.90 -2.21 14.81
N VAL A 150 -39.02 -2.12 13.81
CA VAL A 150 -39.40 -1.71 12.44
C VAL A 150 -40.43 -2.67 11.85
N ALA A 151 -40.18 -3.98 11.91
CA ALA A 151 -41.08 -5.01 11.39
C ALA A 151 -42.46 -4.97 12.07
N ASN A 152 -42.50 -4.79 13.40
CA ASN A 152 -43.73 -4.68 14.16
C ASN A 152 -44.52 -3.41 13.76
N CYS A 153 -43.86 -2.26 13.63
CA CYS A 153 -44.51 -1.05 13.12
C CYS A 153 -45.06 -1.26 11.70
N MET A 154 -44.32 -1.92 10.81
CA MET A 154 -44.81 -2.24 9.45
C MET A 154 -46.03 -3.18 9.47
N ASP A 155 -46.03 -4.22 10.31
CA ASP A 155 -47.13 -5.18 10.43
C ASP A 155 -48.44 -4.53 10.90
N PHE A 156 -48.35 -3.53 11.77
CA PHE A 156 -49.48 -2.72 12.21
C PHE A 156 -49.75 -1.48 11.33
N ARG A 157 -48.99 -1.29 10.24
CA ARG A 157 -49.03 -0.12 9.35
C ARG A 157 -48.85 1.22 10.09
N ASP A 158 -48.05 1.23 11.14
CA ASP A 158 -47.65 2.44 11.86
C ASP A 158 -46.51 3.16 11.11
N VAL A 159 -46.89 3.96 10.11
CA VAL A 159 -45.96 4.70 9.24
C VAL A 159 -45.06 5.65 10.03
N ARG A 160 -45.59 6.30 11.07
CA ARG A 160 -44.79 7.22 11.91
C ARG A 160 -43.83 6.46 12.78
N GLY A 161 -44.26 5.35 13.39
CA GLY A 161 -43.39 4.48 14.17
C GLY A 161 -42.20 3.94 13.37
N VAL A 162 -42.41 3.53 12.11
CA VAL A 162 -41.30 3.12 11.23
C VAL A 162 -40.27 4.25 11.04
N ARG A 163 -40.74 5.49 10.87
CA ARG A 163 -39.84 6.64 10.68
C ARG A 163 -39.10 7.04 11.93
N ASP A 164 -39.79 7.06 13.06
CA ASP A 164 -39.17 7.42 14.34
C ASP A 164 -38.07 6.41 14.70
N VAL A 165 -38.30 5.11 14.44
CA VAL A 165 -37.32 4.05 14.70
C VAL A 165 -36.13 4.10 13.73
N LEU A 166 -36.36 4.46 12.47
CA LEU A 166 -35.32 4.57 11.44
C LEU A 166 -34.73 5.99 11.32
N GLU A 167 -35.12 6.88 12.23
CA GLU A 167 -34.73 8.29 12.24
C GLU A 167 -34.94 8.97 10.88
N ILE A 168 -35.97 8.59 10.12
CA ILE A 168 -36.31 9.19 8.82
C ILE A 168 -37.00 10.54 9.08
N GLU A 169 -36.19 11.55 9.43
CA GLU A 169 -36.63 12.92 9.64
C GLU A 169 -36.92 13.65 8.30
N SER A 170 -37.49 14.86 8.37
CA SER A 170 -37.39 15.85 7.30
C SER A 170 -36.23 16.79 7.65
N PRO A 171 -34.96 16.36 7.47
CA PRO A 171 -33.83 17.11 7.98
C PRO A 171 -33.67 18.44 7.22
N PRO A 172 -33.13 19.48 7.87
CA PRO A 172 -32.69 20.68 7.16
C PRO A 172 -31.53 20.39 6.19
N ASP A 173 -30.75 19.33 6.43
CA ASP A 173 -29.69 18.82 5.55
C ASP A 173 -29.86 17.32 5.26
N TRP A 174 -30.23 17.01 4.02
CA TRP A 174 -30.42 15.64 3.52
C TRP A 174 -29.11 14.83 3.48
N ARG A 175 -27.97 15.48 3.27
CA ARG A 175 -26.68 14.81 3.06
C ARG A 175 -26.18 14.17 4.35
N ASP A 176 -26.23 14.93 5.44
CA ASP A 176 -25.82 14.47 6.77
C ASP A 176 -26.67 13.28 7.23
N TRP A 177 -27.98 13.35 6.99
CA TRP A 177 -28.88 12.25 7.29
C TRP A 177 -28.60 11.01 6.43
N ALA A 178 -28.44 11.17 5.11
CA ALA A 178 -28.17 10.04 4.21
C ALA A 178 -26.84 9.34 4.57
N TRP A 179 -25.86 10.10 5.07
CA TRP A 179 -24.63 9.55 5.64
C TRP A 179 -24.90 8.74 6.91
N GLY A 180 -25.55 9.34 7.92
CA GLY A 180 -25.86 8.67 9.18
C GLY A 180 -26.77 7.45 9.05
N PHE A 181 -27.73 7.48 8.11
CA PHE A 181 -28.60 6.35 7.82
C PHE A 181 -27.82 5.20 7.13
N GLY A 182 -26.85 5.53 6.27
CA GLY A 182 -25.97 4.56 5.62
C GLY A 182 -26.06 4.52 4.09
N PHE A 183 -26.88 5.36 3.45
CA PHE A 183 -26.89 5.48 1.99
C PHE A 183 -25.59 6.12 1.47
N GLY A 184 -25.12 7.18 2.13
CA GLY A 184 -23.96 7.95 1.69
C GLY A 184 -22.63 7.21 1.76
N GLY A 185 -22.56 6.14 2.57
CA GLY A 185 -21.36 5.31 2.72
C GLY A 185 -21.25 4.18 1.70
N MET A 186 -22.27 3.94 0.87
CA MET A 186 -22.26 2.85 -0.11
C MET A 186 -21.18 3.08 -1.19
N LEU A 187 -20.32 2.10 -1.40
CA LEU A 187 -19.22 2.09 -2.37
C LEU A 187 -19.72 1.73 -3.78
N HIS A 188 -20.66 2.52 -4.29
CA HIS A 188 -21.15 2.38 -5.65
C HIS A 188 -21.49 3.75 -6.21
N HIS A 189 -21.17 3.98 -7.50
CA HIS A 189 -21.25 5.31 -8.14
C HIS A 189 -22.60 6.02 -8.01
N TYR A 190 -23.70 5.26 -7.89
CA TYR A 190 -25.02 5.83 -7.59
C TYR A 190 -25.09 6.59 -6.25
N PHE A 191 -24.28 6.21 -5.26
CA PHE A 191 -24.29 6.73 -3.89
C PHE A 191 -23.09 7.61 -3.56
N VAL A 192 -21.97 7.46 -4.29
CA VAL A 192 -20.69 8.17 -4.05
C VAL A 192 -20.76 9.62 -4.55
N ARG A 193 -21.65 10.43 -3.96
CA ARG A 193 -21.63 11.92 -3.97
C ARG A 193 -22.32 12.55 -2.75
N GLN A 194 -22.73 11.77 -1.75
CA GLN A 194 -23.55 12.26 -0.62
C GLN A 194 -24.89 12.89 -1.07
N GLU A 195 -25.25 12.79 -2.36
CA GLU A 195 -26.44 13.31 -3.00
C GLU A 195 -26.92 12.32 -4.06
N PRO A 196 -27.89 11.44 -3.76
CA PRO A 196 -28.48 10.58 -4.79
C PRO A 196 -29.13 11.45 -5.88
N PRO A 197 -29.12 11.01 -7.16
CA PRO A 197 -29.82 11.71 -8.22
C PRO A 197 -31.29 11.96 -7.85
N ARG A 198 -31.71 13.24 -7.89
CA ARG A 198 -33.08 13.64 -7.57
C ARG A 198 -34.05 13.45 -8.74
N GLY A 199 -33.53 13.28 -9.96
CA GLY A 199 -34.33 13.07 -11.17
C GLY A 199 -34.36 11.65 -11.71
N VAL A 200 -33.41 10.79 -11.33
CA VAL A 200 -33.10 9.55 -12.07
C VAL A 200 -33.08 8.33 -11.15
N THR A 201 -33.77 7.27 -11.56
CA THR A 201 -33.77 5.97 -10.88
C THR A 201 -32.47 5.20 -11.12
N PHE A 202 -32.16 4.21 -10.30
CA PHE A 202 -30.99 3.36 -10.51
C PHE A 202 -30.98 2.69 -11.89
N ALA A 203 -32.15 2.25 -12.35
CA ALA A 203 -32.33 1.60 -13.66
C ALA A 203 -32.28 2.58 -14.84
N GLU A 204 -32.64 3.85 -14.65
CA GLU A 204 -32.46 4.89 -15.69
C GLU A 204 -31.02 5.40 -15.75
N LEU A 205 -30.27 5.28 -14.64
CA LEU A 205 -28.87 5.70 -14.57
C LEU A 205 -27.93 4.68 -15.25
N PHE A 206 -28.32 3.41 -15.27
CA PHE A 206 -27.61 2.34 -15.94
C PHE A 206 -28.61 1.52 -16.76
N ASP A 207 -28.60 1.67 -18.09
CA ASP A 207 -29.43 0.84 -18.96
C ASP A 207 -29.10 -0.64 -18.69
N ALA A 208 -30.13 -1.51 -18.72
CA ALA A 208 -29.94 -2.93 -18.42
C ALA A 208 -28.92 -3.57 -19.38
N GLY A 209 -27.77 -3.98 -18.84
CA GLY A 209 -26.67 -4.58 -19.60
C GLY A 209 -25.51 -3.64 -19.93
N GLU A 210 -25.54 -2.39 -19.47
CA GLU A 210 -24.36 -1.52 -19.49
C GLU A 210 -23.39 -1.84 -18.33
N VAL A 211 -22.09 -1.65 -18.58
CA VAL A 211 -21.05 -1.73 -17.56
C VAL A 211 -20.41 -0.36 -17.40
N HIS A 212 -20.38 0.18 -16.18
CA HIS A 212 -19.63 1.40 -15.92
C HIS A 212 -18.14 1.11 -15.93
N GLY A 213 -17.37 1.91 -16.66
CA GLY A 213 -15.92 1.78 -16.76
C GLY A 213 -15.18 2.76 -15.86
N ASP A 214 -13.90 2.88 -16.13
CA ASP A 214 -12.98 3.71 -15.34
C ASP A 214 -13.32 5.19 -15.43
N ARG A 215 -12.97 5.90 -14.36
CA ARG A 215 -13.00 7.36 -14.33
C ARG A 215 -11.94 7.90 -15.29
N LEU A 216 -12.39 8.76 -16.19
CA LEU A 216 -11.56 9.58 -17.05
C LEU A 216 -11.44 10.99 -16.44
N GLY A 217 -10.45 11.79 -16.87
CA GLY A 217 -10.29 13.16 -16.39
C GLY A 217 -11.52 14.03 -16.63
N TYR A 218 -11.58 15.22 -16.03
CA TYR A 218 -12.69 16.19 -16.19
C TYR A 218 -14.10 15.68 -15.81
N GLY A 219 -14.19 14.65 -14.96
CA GLY A 219 -15.47 14.08 -14.51
C GLY A 219 -16.17 13.22 -15.58
N MET A 220 -15.41 12.79 -16.58
CA MET A 220 -15.83 11.83 -17.58
C MET A 220 -15.60 10.40 -17.07
N PHE A 221 -16.33 9.45 -17.62
CA PHE A 221 -16.26 8.04 -17.29
C PHE A 221 -16.45 7.22 -18.55
N SER A 222 -15.65 6.18 -18.74
CA SER A 222 -15.95 5.22 -19.78
C SER A 222 -17.17 4.39 -19.39
N PHE A 223 -17.89 3.86 -20.37
CA PHE A 223 -18.95 2.90 -20.15
C PHE A 223 -19.03 1.96 -21.33
N ARG A 224 -19.38 0.71 -21.07
CA ARG A 224 -19.62 -0.29 -22.09
C ARG A 224 -21.13 -0.45 -22.25
N ALA A 225 -21.65 -0.11 -23.42
CA ALA A 225 -23.07 -0.24 -23.68
C ALA A 225 -23.47 -1.70 -23.89
N SER A 226 -24.77 -1.98 -23.93
CA SER A 226 -25.35 -3.31 -24.16
C SER A 226 -24.94 -3.97 -25.49
N ASN A 227 -24.50 -3.17 -26.47
CA ASN A 227 -23.91 -3.65 -27.73
C ASN A 227 -22.46 -4.19 -27.56
N GLY A 228 -21.89 -4.09 -26.36
CA GLY A 228 -20.54 -4.52 -26.03
C GLY A 228 -19.43 -3.54 -26.42
N LEU A 229 -19.77 -2.34 -26.90
CA LEU A 229 -18.85 -1.29 -27.31
C LEU A 229 -18.74 -0.19 -26.25
N TRP A 230 -17.59 0.49 -26.24
CA TRP A 230 -17.24 1.52 -25.28
C TRP A 230 -17.61 2.90 -25.79
N GLY A 231 -18.14 3.72 -24.88
CA GLY A 231 -18.33 5.15 -25.03
C GLY A 231 -17.79 5.90 -23.81
N VAL A 232 -17.93 7.22 -23.83
CA VAL A 232 -17.60 8.11 -22.71
C VAL A 232 -18.83 8.90 -22.36
N ARG A 233 -19.13 8.96 -21.07
CA ARG A 233 -20.20 9.78 -20.54
C ARG A 233 -19.70 10.63 -19.40
N ARG A 234 -20.47 11.65 -19.07
CA ARG A 234 -20.19 12.54 -17.98
C ARG A 234 -21.39 12.68 -17.08
N GLU A 235 -21.11 12.80 -15.80
CA GLU A 235 -22.13 12.99 -14.79
C GLU A 235 -22.54 14.47 -14.72
N THR A 236 -23.82 14.74 -14.90
CA THR A 236 -24.45 16.02 -14.56
C THR A 236 -25.34 15.82 -13.32
N ASN A 237 -25.79 16.90 -12.68
CA ASN A 237 -26.58 16.83 -11.44
C ASN A 237 -27.83 15.94 -11.54
N ASP A 238 -28.37 15.74 -12.74
CA ASP A 238 -29.64 15.03 -12.96
C ASP A 238 -29.59 14.00 -14.11
N ALA A 239 -28.42 13.68 -14.70
CA ALA A 239 -28.30 12.66 -15.75
C ALA A 239 -26.84 12.32 -16.11
N TRP A 240 -26.63 11.15 -16.71
CA TRP A 240 -25.45 10.89 -17.54
C TRP A 240 -25.65 11.50 -18.92
N HIS A 241 -24.69 12.29 -19.39
CA HIS A 241 -24.64 12.72 -20.77
C HIS A 241 -23.57 11.95 -21.52
N VAL A 242 -23.93 11.29 -22.62
CA VAL A 242 -22.98 10.58 -23.48
C VAL A 242 -22.24 11.61 -24.32
N ILE A 243 -20.93 11.76 -24.07
CA ILE A 243 -20.04 12.65 -24.82
C ILE A 243 -19.50 11.91 -26.05
N VAL A 244 -19.00 10.68 -25.84
CA VAL A 244 -18.51 9.80 -26.91
C VAL A 244 -19.47 8.62 -27.03
N PRO A 245 -20.11 8.42 -28.20
CA PRO A 245 -21.07 7.33 -28.39
C PRO A 245 -20.37 5.96 -28.27
N PRO A 246 -21.10 4.91 -27.83
CA PRO A 246 -20.54 3.58 -27.62
C PRO A 246 -20.34 2.84 -28.95
N GLU A 247 -19.33 3.26 -29.70
CA GLU A 247 -18.97 2.76 -31.03
C GLU A 247 -17.54 2.18 -31.09
N TRP A 248 -16.84 2.15 -29.96
CA TRP A 248 -15.41 1.83 -29.87
C TRP A 248 -15.18 0.45 -29.27
N THR A 249 -14.22 -0.32 -29.80
CA THR A 249 -13.84 -1.62 -29.22
C THR A 249 -13.06 -1.47 -27.93
N ASN A 250 -12.38 -0.33 -27.75
CA ASN A 250 -11.68 0.04 -26.53
C ASN A 250 -11.49 1.57 -26.43
N LEU A 251 -11.42 2.13 -25.23
CA LEU A 251 -11.22 3.55 -24.94
C LEU A 251 -10.42 3.71 -23.63
N TRP A 252 -9.37 4.53 -23.64
CA TRP A 252 -8.55 4.77 -22.44
C TRP A 252 -7.89 6.16 -22.45
N ALA A 253 -7.38 6.57 -21.29
CA ALA A 253 -6.66 7.84 -21.15
C ALA A 253 -5.42 7.87 -22.05
N SER A 254 -5.14 9.01 -22.67
CA SER A 254 -3.99 9.13 -23.58
C SER A 254 -2.65 9.44 -22.90
N GLY A 255 -2.66 9.75 -21.60
CA GLY A 255 -1.51 10.27 -20.87
C GLY A 255 -1.15 11.73 -21.21
N ALA A 256 -1.88 12.37 -22.13
CA ALA A 256 -1.66 13.77 -22.46
C ALA A 256 -2.00 14.69 -21.29
N ARG A 257 -1.35 15.85 -21.21
CA ARG A 257 -1.63 16.87 -20.18
C ARG A 257 -3.10 17.34 -20.19
N ASP A 258 -3.75 17.27 -21.35
CA ASP A 258 -5.18 17.51 -21.46
C ASP A 258 -5.91 16.16 -21.40
N ASP A 259 -6.43 15.80 -20.22
CA ASP A 259 -7.11 14.52 -19.98
C ASP A 259 -8.40 14.33 -20.80
N ARG A 260 -8.79 15.33 -21.60
CA ARG A 260 -9.86 15.22 -22.60
C ARG A 260 -9.43 14.48 -23.86
N LEU A 261 -8.12 14.27 -24.05
CA LEU A 261 -7.59 13.46 -25.12
C LEU A 261 -7.59 11.98 -24.73
N LEU A 262 -8.21 11.15 -25.54
CA LEU A 262 -8.42 9.73 -25.29
C LEU A 262 -7.96 8.90 -26.47
N TRP A 263 -7.26 7.81 -26.20
CA TRP A 263 -7.02 6.78 -27.20
C TRP A 263 -8.30 5.97 -27.39
N ALA A 264 -8.63 5.69 -28.65
CA ALA A 264 -9.86 5.00 -29.01
C ALA A 264 -9.60 3.98 -30.10
N GLU A 265 -10.03 2.75 -29.86
CA GLU A 265 -9.85 1.64 -30.80
C GLU A 265 -11.14 1.33 -31.54
N ARG A 266 -11.03 1.09 -32.85
CA ARG A 266 -12.09 0.56 -33.69
C ARG A 266 -11.47 -0.37 -34.74
N ASP A 267 -12.04 -1.55 -34.89
CA ASP A 267 -11.60 -2.57 -35.87
C ASP A 267 -10.09 -2.92 -35.78
N GLY A 268 -9.55 -2.98 -34.55
CA GLY A 268 -8.15 -3.31 -34.29
C GLY A 268 -7.16 -2.19 -34.65
N LYS A 269 -7.64 -0.97 -34.91
CA LYS A 269 -6.83 0.22 -35.11
C LYS A 269 -7.14 1.26 -34.05
N VAL A 270 -6.12 2.00 -33.64
CA VAL A 270 -6.23 3.05 -32.63
C VAL A 270 -6.20 4.42 -33.31
N GLY A 271 -7.06 5.31 -32.84
CA GLY A 271 -7.13 6.72 -33.19
C GLY A 271 -7.15 7.58 -31.93
N LEU A 272 -7.18 8.91 -32.11
CA LEU A 272 -7.18 9.88 -31.02
C LEU A 272 -8.48 10.67 -31.04
N LEU A 273 -9.14 10.74 -29.88
CA LEU A 273 -10.35 11.52 -29.67
C LEU A 273 -10.08 12.69 -28.73
N PHE A 274 -10.83 13.76 -28.91
CA PHE A 274 -10.99 14.81 -27.94
C PHE A 274 -12.44 14.82 -27.47
N ALA A 275 -12.66 14.74 -26.17
CA ALA A 275 -13.97 14.75 -25.54
C ALA A 275 -14.07 15.97 -24.60
N ASP A 276 -14.80 17.00 -25.03
CA ASP A 276 -15.07 18.17 -24.19
C ASP A 276 -16.41 18.00 -23.49
N GLY A 277 -16.38 18.16 -22.17
CA GLY A 277 -17.57 18.15 -21.33
C GLY A 277 -17.61 19.41 -20.48
N ASP A 278 -17.47 20.60 -21.05
CA ASP A 278 -17.60 21.85 -20.29
C ASP A 278 -19.09 22.11 -19.96
N VAL A 279 -19.43 22.30 -18.67
CA VAL A 279 -20.82 22.55 -18.24
C VAL A 279 -21.28 23.95 -18.61
N ASP A 280 -20.35 24.90 -18.78
CA ASP A 280 -20.64 26.32 -18.96
C ASP A 280 -20.76 26.71 -20.45
N ARG A 281 -20.57 25.76 -21.36
CA ARG A 281 -20.74 25.94 -22.80
C ARG A 281 -21.85 25.02 -23.31
N ASP A 282 -22.69 25.56 -24.19
CA ASP A 282 -23.71 24.77 -24.89
C ASP A 282 -23.02 23.74 -25.82
N GLY A 283 -22.77 22.54 -25.32
CA GLY A 283 -22.41 21.36 -26.11
C GLY A 283 -21.30 20.51 -25.48
N ASP A 284 -21.63 19.28 -25.10
CA ASP A 284 -20.65 18.20 -25.02
C ASP A 284 -20.17 17.90 -26.45
N GLU A 285 -18.90 18.16 -26.74
CA GLU A 285 -18.32 18.00 -28.07
C GLU A 285 -17.28 16.87 -28.08
N MET A 286 -17.60 15.78 -28.77
CA MET A 286 -16.60 14.84 -29.24
C MET A 286 -16.06 15.30 -30.59
N ARG A 287 -14.74 15.25 -30.75
CA ARG A 287 -14.05 15.39 -32.03
C ARG A 287 -13.05 14.25 -32.23
N VAL A 288 -13.13 13.59 -33.39
CA VAL A 288 -12.05 12.70 -33.85
C VAL A 288 -10.86 13.56 -34.25
N VAL A 289 -9.76 13.46 -33.50
CA VAL A 289 -8.50 14.16 -33.79
C VAL A 289 -7.71 13.37 -34.83
N CYS A 290 -7.64 12.05 -34.65
CA CYS A 290 -7.07 11.10 -35.62
C CYS A 290 -8.04 9.94 -35.80
N GLU A 291 -8.39 9.66 -37.06
CA GLU A 291 -9.13 8.44 -37.38
C GLU A 291 -8.28 7.21 -37.02
N PRO A 292 -8.91 6.12 -36.53
CA PRO A 292 -8.24 4.85 -36.27
C PRO A 292 -7.38 4.38 -37.42
N SER A 293 -6.07 4.40 -37.19
CA SER A 293 -5.07 4.06 -38.21
C SER A 293 -3.78 3.49 -37.64
N PHE A 294 -3.56 3.61 -36.33
CA PHE A 294 -2.38 3.09 -35.65
C PHE A 294 -2.59 1.63 -35.21
N ASP A 295 -1.54 0.82 -35.29
CA ASP A 295 -1.50 -0.56 -34.81
C ASP A 295 -1.21 -0.66 -33.31
N ALA A 296 -0.49 0.32 -32.76
CA ALA A 296 -0.24 0.47 -31.33
C ALA A 296 0.07 1.94 -31.01
N VAL A 297 -0.15 2.34 -29.77
CA VAL A 297 0.11 3.69 -29.26
C VAL A 297 0.72 3.59 -27.86
N TRP A 298 1.51 4.60 -27.51
CA TRP A 298 2.04 4.82 -26.17
C TRP A 298 1.49 6.14 -25.61
N ASP A 299 1.63 6.33 -24.31
CA ASP A 299 1.18 7.55 -23.65
C ASP A 299 1.93 8.79 -24.17
N PHE A 300 1.24 9.93 -24.15
CA PHE A 300 1.85 11.20 -24.49
C PHE A 300 2.91 11.60 -23.46
N SER A 301 4.11 11.94 -23.95
CA SER A 301 5.14 12.63 -23.18
C SER A 301 5.10 14.12 -23.52
N GLY A 302 4.42 14.90 -22.68
CA GLY A 302 4.07 16.28 -23.00
C GLY A 302 3.05 16.33 -24.14
N ASP A 303 3.46 16.83 -25.30
CA ASP A 303 2.57 17.02 -26.46
C ASP A 303 2.81 15.99 -27.59
N VAL A 304 3.63 14.96 -27.36
CA VAL A 304 4.00 13.96 -28.37
C VAL A 304 3.85 12.54 -27.86
N ALA A 305 3.32 11.65 -28.69
CA ALA A 305 3.20 10.23 -28.42
C ALA A 305 3.90 9.40 -29.50
N CYS A 306 4.44 8.25 -29.11
CA CYS A 306 4.89 7.23 -30.05
C CYS A 306 3.69 6.42 -30.54
N VAL A 307 3.67 6.12 -31.84
CA VAL A 307 2.66 5.28 -32.47
C VAL A 307 3.33 4.32 -33.45
N ARG A 308 2.76 3.13 -33.60
CA ARG A 308 3.20 2.12 -34.55
C ARG A 308 2.21 1.99 -35.71
N VAL A 309 2.71 1.96 -36.93
CA VAL A 309 1.94 1.69 -38.15
C VAL A 309 2.65 0.59 -38.95
N GLY A 310 2.00 -0.57 -39.08
CA GLY A 310 2.65 -1.80 -39.52
C GLY A 310 3.82 -2.16 -38.59
N GLU A 311 5.00 -2.31 -39.16
CA GLU A 311 6.24 -2.65 -38.44
C GLU A 311 7.12 -1.41 -38.18
N ARG A 312 6.57 -0.20 -38.33
CA ARG A 312 7.33 1.06 -38.21
C ARG A 312 6.76 1.96 -37.15
N PHE A 313 7.66 2.65 -36.45
CA PHE A 313 7.32 3.59 -35.39
C PHE A 313 7.47 5.04 -35.89
N GLY A 314 6.58 5.90 -35.41
CA GLY A 314 6.55 7.33 -35.68
C GLY A 314 6.05 8.11 -34.47
N LEU A 315 6.05 9.44 -34.58
CA LEU A 315 5.67 10.35 -33.51
C LEU A 315 4.52 11.26 -33.96
N VAL A 316 3.48 11.36 -33.14
CA VAL A 316 2.29 12.18 -33.40
C VAL A 316 2.10 13.23 -32.30
N ARG A 317 1.57 14.39 -32.65
CA ARG A 317 1.17 15.43 -31.71
C ARG A 317 -0.25 15.23 -31.18
N THR A 318 -0.58 15.95 -30.10
CA THR A 318 -1.93 16.02 -29.54
C THR A 318 -2.99 16.58 -30.51
N ASP A 319 -2.58 17.28 -31.57
CA ASP A 319 -3.45 17.73 -32.65
C ASP A 319 -3.59 16.72 -33.81
N GLY A 320 -2.93 15.58 -33.71
CA GLY A 320 -2.93 14.51 -34.70
C GLY A 320 -1.93 14.66 -35.84
N THR A 321 -1.12 15.72 -35.84
CA THR A 321 -0.09 15.91 -36.87
C THR A 321 1.15 15.06 -36.61
N TRP A 322 1.77 14.55 -37.68
CA TRP A 322 3.05 13.86 -37.58
C TRP A 322 4.17 14.83 -37.15
N VAL A 323 4.89 14.45 -36.10
CA VAL A 323 6.22 14.99 -35.79
C VAL A 323 7.26 14.24 -36.62
N LEU A 324 7.14 12.91 -36.66
CA LEU A 324 7.98 11.99 -37.43
C LEU A 324 7.07 10.92 -38.04
N GLU A 325 7.03 10.83 -39.36
CA GLU A 325 6.27 9.77 -40.03
C GLU A 325 6.85 8.38 -39.70
N PRO A 326 6.02 7.31 -39.72
CA PRO A 326 6.46 5.96 -39.39
C PRO A 326 7.65 5.52 -40.25
N SER A 327 8.82 5.44 -39.64
CA SER A 327 10.09 5.17 -40.34
C SER A 327 11.12 4.44 -39.48
N LEU A 328 10.96 4.49 -38.16
CA LEU A 328 11.86 3.86 -37.20
C LEU A 328 11.57 2.35 -37.09
N ASP A 329 12.62 1.57 -36.85
CA ASP A 329 12.53 0.13 -36.65
C ASP A 329 11.97 -0.21 -35.26
N ASP A 330 12.34 0.59 -34.25
CA ASP A 330 11.95 0.39 -32.85
C ASP A 330 12.04 1.71 -32.06
N PHE A 331 11.40 1.78 -30.90
CA PHE A 331 11.26 3.00 -30.09
C PHE A 331 11.06 2.68 -28.60
N GLY A 332 11.86 3.30 -27.72
CA GLY A 332 11.72 3.22 -26.26
C GLY A 332 10.99 4.41 -25.65
N ASP A 333 10.87 4.46 -24.31
CA ASP A 333 10.09 5.50 -23.65
C ASP A 333 10.81 6.87 -23.59
N PHE A 334 10.02 7.94 -23.58
CA PHE A 334 10.55 9.29 -23.40
C PHE A 334 11.02 9.52 -21.96
N THR A 335 12.31 9.79 -21.79
CA THR A 335 12.97 10.12 -20.52
C THR A 335 13.77 11.43 -20.68
N GLY A 336 13.46 12.44 -19.85
CA GLY A 336 14.13 13.75 -19.94
C GLY A 336 14.01 14.44 -21.31
N GLY A 337 12.92 14.18 -22.05
CA GLY A 337 12.61 14.80 -23.34
C GLY A 337 13.28 14.14 -24.56
N VAL A 338 13.88 12.96 -24.43
CA VAL A 338 14.28 12.11 -25.57
C VAL A 338 13.84 10.67 -25.34
N ALA A 339 13.82 9.87 -26.40
CA ALA A 339 13.62 8.44 -26.36
C ALA A 339 14.75 7.72 -27.12
N SER A 340 15.07 6.49 -26.73
CA SER A 340 15.87 5.60 -27.56
C SER A 340 15.07 5.23 -28.82
N ALA A 341 15.73 5.17 -29.96
CA ALA A 341 15.08 4.85 -31.23
C ALA A 341 16.05 4.16 -32.17
N SER A 342 15.53 3.18 -32.92
CA SER A 342 16.31 2.39 -33.88
C SER A 342 15.99 2.76 -35.32
N LEU A 343 17.04 2.92 -36.14
CA LEU A 343 16.94 3.14 -37.58
C LEU A 343 18.04 2.36 -38.30
N ASP A 344 17.64 1.58 -39.30
CA ASP A 344 18.49 0.65 -40.03
C ASP A 344 19.26 -0.31 -39.10
N GLY A 345 18.60 -0.75 -38.02
CA GLY A 345 19.16 -1.66 -37.02
C GLY A 345 20.24 -1.07 -36.13
N ARG A 346 20.40 0.27 -36.10
CA ARG A 346 21.28 0.97 -35.15
C ARG A 346 20.45 1.83 -34.22
N TRP A 347 20.86 1.89 -32.96
CA TRP A 347 20.20 2.69 -31.94
C TRP A 347 20.84 4.07 -31.78
N GLY A 348 19.97 5.06 -31.56
CA GLY A 348 20.29 6.45 -31.21
C GLY A 348 19.22 7.01 -30.28
N PHE A 349 19.17 8.33 -30.14
CA PHE A 349 18.20 9.01 -29.29
C PHE A 349 17.55 10.17 -30.03
N VAL A 350 16.22 10.21 -30.05
CA VAL A 350 15.41 11.21 -30.75
C VAL A 350 14.68 12.09 -29.73
N ASP A 351 14.60 13.39 -30.00
CA ASP A 351 13.88 14.34 -29.15
C ASP A 351 12.39 14.43 -29.50
N THR A 352 11.62 15.16 -28.68
CA THR A 352 10.18 15.39 -28.91
C THR A 352 9.87 16.20 -30.17
N ARG A 353 10.88 16.72 -30.89
CA ARG A 353 10.72 17.38 -32.19
C ARG A 353 10.97 16.42 -33.35
N GLY A 354 11.23 15.14 -33.07
CA GLY A 354 11.58 14.14 -34.07
C GLY A 354 13.01 14.27 -34.59
N ALA A 355 13.85 15.08 -33.95
CA ALA A 355 15.25 15.26 -34.35
C ALA A 355 16.16 14.34 -33.54
N TRP A 356 17.17 13.76 -34.19
CA TRP A 356 18.20 12.98 -33.50
C TRP A 356 19.00 13.89 -32.54
N ALA A 357 18.83 13.69 -31.25
CA ALA A 357 19.69 14.25 -30.22
C ALA A 357 21.06 13.54 -30.23
N ILE A 358 21.03 12.22 -30.44
CA ILE A 358 22.22 11.39 -30.67
C ILE A 358 21.91 10.50 -31.88
N PRO A 359 22.62 10.65 -33.02
CA PRO A 359 22.34 9.86 -34.22
C PRO A 359 22.50 8.35 -34.00
N PRO A 360 21.76 7.51 -34.74
CA PRO A 360 21.89 6.06 -34.71
C PRO A 360 23.32 5.61 -34.98
N ARG A 361 23.94 4.98 -33.98
CA ARG A 361 25.31 4.46 -34.10
C ARG A 361 25.64 3.35 -33.14
N PHE A 362 24.76 3.00 -32.21
CA PHE A 362 24.98 1.93 -31.24
C PHE A 362 24.32 0.63 -31.73
N ASP A 363 24.80 -0.50 -31.22
CA ASP A 363 24.20 -1.81 -31.52
C ASP A 363 22.89 -2.00 -30.74
N ASP A 364 22.81 -1.43 -29.53
CA ASP A 364 21.63 -1.42 -28.65
C ASP A 364 21.66 -0.19 -27.72
N ALA A 365 20.50 0.19 -27.17
CA ALA A 365 20.39 1.32 -26.24
C ALA A 365 19.22 1.19 -25.26
N HIS A 366 19.49 1.36 -23.97
CA HIS A 366 18.49 1.58 -22.94
C HIS A 366 18.10 3.07 -22.87
N GLU A 367 17.00 3.37 -22.16
CA GLU A 367 16.53 4.72 -21.91
C GLU A 367 17.53 5.56 -21.07
N PHE A 368 17.31 6.87 -21.02
CA PHE A 368 18.08 7.74 -20.15
C PHE A 368 17.59 7.64 -18.69
N GLU A 369 18.45 7.12 -17.83
CA GLU A 369 18.21 7.08 -16.39
C GLU A 369 18.22 8.48 -15.79
N ASN A 370 17.12 8.83 -15.12
CA ASN A 370 16.84 10.16 -14.59
C ASN A 370 17.07 11.28 -15.63
N GLY A 371 16.97 10.97 -16.94
CA GLY A 371 17.20 11.92 -18.02
C GLY A 371 18.66 12.37 -18.20
N THR A 372 19.65 11.66 -17.66
CA THR A 372 21.06 12.14 -17.63
C THR A 372 22.10 11.20 -18.25
N VAL A 373 21.97 9.89 -18.04
CA VAL A 373 22.91 8.87 -18.50
C VAL A 373 22.14 7.68 -19.10
N ALA A 374 22.65 7.09 -20.18
CA ALA A 374 22.06 5.91 -20.80
C ALA A 374 23.11 4.81 -20.99
N ALA A 375 22.69 3.56 -20.84
CA ALA A 375 23.49 2.40 -21.19
C ALA A 375 23.30 2.09 -22.68
N VAL A 376 24.40 1.94 -23.42
CA VAL A 376 24.41 1.63 -24.85
C VAL A 376 25.47 0.60 -25.15
N SER A 377 25.27 -0.18 -26.21
CA SER A 377 26.23 -1.21 -26.61
C SER A 377 26.99 -0.88 -27.89
N GLU A 378 28.25 -1.30 -27.93
CA GLU A 378 29.03 -1.44 -29.16
C GLU A 378 29.58 -2.88 -29.21
N GLY A 379 29.14 -3.65 -30.19
CA GLY A 379 29.33 -5.10 -30.23
C GLY A 379 28.64 -5.80 -29.05
N GLU A 380 29.35 -6.70 -28.37
CA GLU A 380 28.82 -7.47 -27.22
C GLU A 380 29.05 -6.76 -25.87
N ARG A 381 29.48 -5.48 -25.88
CA ARG A 381 29.84 -4.75 -24.67
C ARG A 381 28.97 -3.53 -24.47
N TRP A 382 28.55 -3.31 -23.23
CA TRP A 382 27.79 -2.15 -22.78
C TRP A 382 28.70 -1.12 -22.11
N GLY A 383 28.43 0.16 -22.38
CA GLY A 383 29.04 1.32 -21.75
C GLY A 383 27.99 2.39 -21.43
N LEU A 384 28.42 3.51 -20.85
CA LEU A 384 27.54 4.60 -20.43
C LEU A 384 27.82 5.87 -21.22
N ILE A 385 26.77 6.53 -21.72
CA ILE A 385 26.87 7.83 -22.40
C ILE A 385 26.06 8.91 -21.69
N GLY A 386 26.49 10.16 -21.82
CA GLY A 386 25.71 11.33 -21.43
C GLY A 386 24.75 11.79 -22.52
N ARG A 387 23.94 12.80 -22.18
CA ARG A 387 23.02 13.51 -23.11
C ARG A 387 23.70 14.17 -24.31
N ASP A 388 25.00 14.44 -24.18
CA ASP A 388 25.88 14.95 -25.25
C ASP A 388 26.38 13.85 -26.19
N GLY A 389 26.01 12.59 -25.95
CA GLY A 389 26.52 11.42 -26.67
C GLY A 389 27.99 11.11 -26.39
N GLN A 390 28.60 11.72 -25.35
CA GLN A 390 29.96 11.40 -24.95
C GLN A 390 29.97 10.25 -23.94
N TRP A 391 30.98 9.38 -24.05
CA TRP A 391 31.20 8.30 -23.10
C TRP A 391 31.48 8.84 -21.70
N ARG A 392 30.67 8.38 -20.73
CA ARG A 392 30.94 8.49 -19.28
C ARG A 392 31.76 7.27 -18.82
N ALA A 393 31.45 6.09 -19.35
CA ALA A 393 32.24 4.88 -19.23
C ALA A 393 32.29 4.16 -20.59
N GLN A 394 33.47 3.70 -21.00
CA GLN A 394 33.63 2.96 -22.26
C GLN A 394 32.93 1.59 -22.18
N PRO A 395 32.55 0.99 -23.33
CA PRO A 395 32.00 -0.35 -23.36
C PRO A 395 32.96 -1.41 -22.81
N GLU A 396 32.65 -1.96 -21.63
CA GLU A 396 33.50 -2.96 -20.95
C GLU A 396 32.73 -4.12 -20.34
N TRP A 397 31.41 -4.00 -20.18
CA TRP A 397 30.57 -4.95 -19.46
C TRP A 397 29.73 -5.80 -20.41
N ASP A 398 29.43 -7.04 -20.01
CA ASP A 398 28.50 -7.92 -20.72
C ASP A 398 27.05 -7.38 -20.64
N ALA A 399 26.71 -6.68 -19.55
CA ALA A 399 25.44 -5.98 -19.37
C ALA A 399 25.59 -4.82 -18.37
N LEU A 400 24.80 -3.76 -18.57
CA LEU A 400 24.65 -2.61 -17.66
C LEU A 400 23.17 -2.29 -17.48
N GLU A 401 22.65 -2.50 -16.28
CA GLU A 401 21.22 -2.31 -15.96
C GLU A 401 21.08 -1.37 -14.77
N TRP A 402 20.19 -0.39 -14.85
CA TRP A 402 19.96 0.51 -13.72
C TRP A 402 19.25 -0.19 -12.57
N SER A 403 19.75 -0.01 -11.35
CA SER A 403 19.08 -0.43 -10.13
C SER A 403 18.67 0.82 -9.35
N SER A 404 17.36 1.06 -9.28
CA SER A 404 16.79 2.12 -8.44
C SER A 404 17.12 1.90 -6.96
N GLU A 405 17.13 0.64 -6.52
CA GLU A 405 17.55 0.24 -5.17
C GLU A 405 18.98 0.73 -4.89
N CYS A 406 19.96 0.39 -5.73
CA CYS A 406 21.35 0.78 -5.53
C CYS A 406 21.65 2.23 -5.93
N GLY A 407 20.78 2.89 -6.70
CA GLY A 407 21.04 4.21 -7.28
C GLY A 407 22.22 4.22 -8.25
N ALA A 408 22.49 3.08 -8.90
CA ALA A 408 23.64 2.86 -9.77
C ALA A 408 23.35 1.76 -10.81
N PHE A 409 24.21 1.63 -11.83
CA PHE A 409 24.13 0.53 -12.79
C PHE A 409 24.76 -0.73 -12.22
N VAL A 410 24.01 -1.83 -12.20
CA VAL A 410 24.53 -3.18 -11.98
C VAL A 410 25.32 -3.59 -13.21
N ALA A 411 26.61 -3.81 -13.01
CA ALA A 411 27.57 -4.01 -14.08
C ALA A 411 28.06 -5.45 -14.12
N ARG A 412 27.61 -6.22 -15.11
CA ARG A 412 27.96 -7.63 -15.27
C ARG A 412 29.20 -7.79 -16.14
N ARG A 413 30.19 -8.54 -15.65
CA ARG A 413 31.41 -8.88 -16.39
C ARG A 413 31.88 -10.27 -16.02
N ASN A 414 32.06 -11.14 -17.00
CA ASN A 414 32.55 -12.52 -16.82
C ASN A 414 31.77 -13.30 -15.74
N GLY A 415 30.44 -13.19 -15.74
CA GLY A 415 29.56 -13.88 -14.78
C GLY A 415 29.49 -13.25 -13.39
N HIS A 416 30.21 -12.17 -13.12
CA HIS A 416 30.20 -11.46 -11.85
C HIS A 416 29.55 -10.09 -11.99
N VAL A 417 29.06 -9.54 -10.88
CA VAL A 417 28.40 -8.24 -10.77
C VAL A 417 29.25 -7.25 -9.97
N GLY A 418 29.10 -5.98 -10.34
CA GLY A 418 29.63 -4.81 -9.68
C GLY A 418 28.66 -3.64 -9.84
N LEU A 419 29.09 -2.44 -9.49
CA LEU A 419 28.29 -1.21 -9.60
C LEU A 419 29.07 -0.11 -10.30
N VAL A 420 28.40 0.61 -11.19
CA VAL A 420 28.92 1.80 -11.87
C VAL A 420 27.95 2.96 -11.64
N ASP A 421 28.44 4.08 -11.10
CA ASP A 421 27.57 5.24 -10.86
C ASP A 421 27.17 5.96 -12.16
N ALA A 422 26.21 6.89 -12.07
CA ALA A 422 25.75 7.69 -13.20
C ALA A 422 26.83 8.57 -13.86
N LYS A 423 27.99 8.77 -13.20
CA LYS A 423 29.14 9.49 -13.75
C LYS A 423 30.11 8.56 -14.49
N GLY A 424 29.82 7.26 -14.54
CA GLY A 424 30.67 6.25 -15.15
C GLY A 424 31.81 5.75 -14.26
N ARG A 425 31.79 6.04 -12.96
CA ARG A 425 32.82 5.57 -12.03
C ARG A 425 32.43 4.18 -11.53
N VAL A 426 33.37 3.24 -11.58
CA VAL A 426 33.22 1.93 -10.94
C VAL A 426 33.19 2.15 -9.42
N VAL A 427 32.02 1.92 -8.83
CA VAL A 427 31.79 1.98 -7.38
C VAL A 427 32.14 0.64 -6.76
N VAL A 428 31.72 -0.46 -7.39
CA VAL A 428 32.05 -1.82 -6.95
C VAL A 428 32.59 -2.57 -8.16
N GLU A 429 33.80 -3.11 -8.06
CA GLU A 429 34.38 -3.93 -9.13
C GLU A 429 33.54 -5.19 -9.39
N SER A 430 33.43 -5.61 -10.65
CA SER A 430 32.65 -6.78 -11.07
C SER A 430 33.35 -8.10 -10.71
N HIS A 431 33.51 -8.36 -9.40
CA HIS A 431 34.17 -9.55 -8.83
C HIS A 431 33.25 -10.38 -7.94
N TYR A 432 31.99 -9.96 -7.78
CA TYR A 432 31.05 -10.54 -6.83
C TYR A 432 29.99 -11.38 -7.53
N ALA A 433 29.49 -12.41 -6.86
CA ALA A 433 28.36 -13.20 -7.33
C ALA A 433 27.06 -12.39 -7.27
N GLU A 434 26.95 -11.50 -6.28
CA GLU A 434 25.75 -10.69 -6.02
C GLU A 434 26.14 -9.35 -5.37
N VAL A 435 25.36 -8.30 -5.66
CA VAL A 435 25.40 -7.00 -4.96
C VAL A 435 23.97 -6.57 -4.67
N ALA A 436 23.72 -6.11 -3.44
CA ALA A 436 22.45 -5.53 -3.00
C ALA A 436 22.71 -4.26 -2.18
N ARG A 437 21.74 -3.37 -2.05
CA ARG A 437 21.86 -2.23 -1.13
C ARG A 437 21.76 -2.75 0.32
N LEU A 438 22.52 -2.13 1.21
CA LEU A 438 22.25 -2.27 2.64
C LEU A 438 21.04 -1.39 2.94
N THR A 439 19.84 -1.97 2.86
CA THR A 439 18.58 -1.26 3.12
C THR A 439 18.35 -1.09 4.62
N ASP A 440 17.83 0.09 4.93
CA ASP A 440 17.30 0.50 6.22
C ASP A 440 16.10 1.38 5.86
N ASP A 441 14.91 0.76 5.83
CA ASP A 441 13.75 1.28 5.10
C ASP A 441 13.34 2.69 5.59
N GLU A 442 13.64 3.02 6.86
CA GLU A 442 13.32 4.33 7.46
C GLU A 442 14.43 5.39 7.25
N ARG A 443 15.65 4.99 6.86
CA ARG A 443 16.86 5.84 6.93
C ARG A 443 17.51 6.13 5.58
N THR A 444 16.88 5.69 4.49
CA THR A 444 17.39 5.80 3.11
C THR A 444 17.73 7.24 2.71
N ASP A 445 16.89 8.21 3.06
CA ASP A 445 17.09 9.63 2.71
C ASP A 445 18.29 10.22 3.47
N MET A 446 18.37 9.99 4.79
CA MET A 446 19.48 10.46 5.63
C MET A 446 20.84 9.92 5.13
N LEU A 447 20.92 8.61 4.83
CA LEU A 447 22.16 8.00 4.32
C LEU A 447 22.56 8.59 2.96
N THR A 448 21.58 8.96 2.14
CA THR A 448 21.81 9.63 0.86
C THR A 448 22.36 11.05 1.07
N GLU A 449 21.79 11.83 1.99
CA GLU A 449 22.27 13.18 2.35
C GLU A 449 23.70 13.17 2.91
N LEU A 450 24.03 12.17 3.72
CA LEU A 450 25.37 11.98 4.28
C LEU A 450 26.38 11.42 3.28
N GLY A 451 25.94 10.98 2.09
CA GLY A 451 26.79 10.28 1.12
C GLY A 451 27.33 8.94 1.65
N ALA A 452 26.58 8.30 2.55
CA ALA A 452 26.96 7.11 3.29
C ALA A 452 26.24 5.84 2.80
N ILE A 453 25.81 5.82 1.53
CA ILE A 453 25.21 4.64 0.91
C ILE A 453 26.19 3.46 0.96
N ARG A 454 25.65 2.28 1.26
CA ARG A 454 26.39 1.02 1.43
C ARG A 454 25.73 -0.10 0.67
N HIS A 455 26.54 -1.08 0.31
CA HIS A 455 26.09 -2.27 -0.40
C HIS A 455 26.60 -3.52 0.30
N ILE A 456 25.79 -4.57 0.25
CA ILE A 456 26.20 -5.93 0.61
C ILE A 456 26.72 -6.57 -0.68
N VAL A 457 27.93 -7.10 -0.63
CA VAL A 457 28.55 -7.84 -1.74
C VAL A 457 28.75 -9.28 -1.35
N ARG A 458 28.44 -10.23 -2.23
CA ARG A 458 28.57 -11.68 -1.99
C ARG A 458 29.58 -12.31 -2.93
N ARG A 459 30.40 -13.22 -2.41
CA ARG A 459 31.33 -14.05 -3.18
C ARG A 459 30.67 -15.37 -3.59
N ASP A 460 31.31 -16.09 -4.51
CA ASP A 460 30.85 -17.42 -4.97
C ASP A 460 30.77 -18.47 -3.87
N ASP A 461 31.52 -18.30 -2.78
CA ASP A 461 31.48 -19.19 -1.61
C ASP A 461 30.27 -18.91 -0.68
N GLY A 462 29.41 -17.97 -1.07
CA GLY A 462 28.22 -17.57 -0.33
C GLY A 462 28.48 -16.54 0.76
N ARG A 463 29.74 -16.19 1.05
CA ARG A 463 30.06 -15.21 2.10
C ARG A 463 29.90 -13.78 1.60
N CYS A 464 29.45 -12.90 2.47
CA CYS A 464 29.22 -11.51 2.18
C CYS A 464 30.00 -10.55 3.10
N ALA A 465 30.11 -9.31 2.63
CA ALA A 465 30.66 -8.17 3.34
C ALA A 465 29.91 -6.89 2.95
N ILE A 466 30.11 -5.81 3.72
CA ILE A 466 29.62 -4.48 3.40
C ILE A 466 30.73 -3.70 2.67
N VAL A 467 30.36 -2.97 1.63
CA VAL A 467 31.20 -2.00 0.93
C VAL A 467 30.57 -0.61 1.00
N ASP A 468 31.39 0.44 1.06
CA ASP A 468 30.90 1.82 0.93
C ASP A 468 30.63 2.20 -0.54
N GLY A 469 29.99 3.36 -0.73
CA GLY A 469 29.74 3.96 -2.04
C GLY A 469 31.00 4.38 -2.82
N GLN A 470 32.20 4.03 -2.35
CA GLN A 470 33.47 4.17 -3.06
C GLN A 470 34.16 2.82 -3.31
N GLY A 471 33.53 1.70 -2.94
CA GLY A 471 34.02 0.34 -3.18
C GLY A 471 34.98 -0.19 -2.12
N ARG A 472 35.19 0.52 -1.02
CA ARG A 472 36.01 0.03 0.09
C ARG A 472 35.21 -1.00 0.88
N VAL A 473 35.77 -2.19 1.03
CA VAL A 473 35.24 -3.22 1.92
C VAL A 473 35.36 -2.75 3.36
N LEU A 474 34.23 -2.65 4.05
CA LEU A 474 34.10 -2.17 5.43
C LEU A 474 34.07 -3.31 6.45
N THR A 475 33.77 -4.55 6.04
CA THR A 475 33.67 -5.70 6.94
C THR A 475 34.38 -6.94 6.38
N PRO A 476 34.77 -7.91 7.24
CA PRO A 476 35.29 -9.19 6.77
C PRO A 476 34.26 -9.97 5.92
N PHE A 477 34.75 -10.80 5.00
CA PHE A 477 33.93 -11.77 4.25
C PHE A 477 33.70 -13.05 5.06
N ASP A 478 33.14 -12.91 6.25
CA ASP A 478 32.89 -14.02 7.16
C ASP A 478 31.40 -14.29 7.39
N PHE A 479 30.51 -13.47 6.82
CA PHE A 479 29.08 -13.51 7.08
C PHE A 479 28.31 -14.21 5.96
N VAL A 480 27.18 -14.83 6.29
CA VAL A 480 26.21 -15.34 5.31
C VAL A 480 25.11 -14.33 5.01
N ASN A 481 24.87 -13.39 5.94
CA ASN A 481 23.98 -12.26 5.75
C ASN A 481 24.45 -11.06 6.59
N MET A 482 24.10 -9.85 6.19
CA MET A 482 24.36 -8.62 6.96
C MET A 482 23.16 -7.66 6.85
N ALA A 483 22.97 -6.82 7.85
CA ALA A 483 21.90 -5.82 7.88
C ALA A 483 22.33 -4.55 8.64
N ALA A 484 21.56 -3.48 8.48
CA ALA A 484 21.65 -2.33 9.36
C ALA A 484 21.32 -2.75 10.81
N LEU A 485 21.96 -2.10 11.78
CA LEU A 485 21.71 -2.39 13.20
C LEU A 485 20.49 -1.59 13.68
N PRO A 486 19.43 -2.23 14.22
CA PRO A 486 18.32 -1.51 14.85
C PRO A 486 18.74 -0.95 16.21
N TRP A 487 18.18 0.21 16.59
CA TRP A 487 18.48 0.87 17.86
C TRP A 487 17.25 0.99 18.77
N LEU A 488 17.50 1.01 20.09
CA LEU A 488 16.51 1.22 21.15
C LEU A 488 16.84 2.52 21.92
N PRO A 489 15.83 3.27 22.41
CA PRO A 489 14.40 2.94 22.41
C PRO A 489 13.66 3.25 21.09
N ASP A 490 14.13 4.25 20.35
CA ASP A 490 13.64 4.64 19.03
C ASP A 490 14.81 5.31 18.28
N ASP A 491 14.84 5.14 16.96
CA ASP A 491 15.86 5.68 16.07
C ASP A 491 15.91 7.21 16.10
N GLU A 492 14.78 7.90 16.29
CA GLU A 492 14.77 9.37 16.36
C GLU A 492 15.62 9.93 17.51
N ALA A 493 15.82 9.15 18.58
CA ALA A 493 16.58 9.57 19.76
C ALA A 493 18.10 9.36 19.63
N VAL A 494 18.57 8.69 18.57
CA VAL A 494 19.96 8.23 18.44
C VAL A 494 20.77 9.15 17.52
N PRO A 495 22.00 9.56 17.90
CA PRO A 495 22.86 10.37 17.04
C PRO A 495 23.14 9.71 15.68
N GLY A 496 22.96 10.47 14.59
CA GLY A 496 23.09 9.99 13.21
C GLY A 496 24.40 9.28 12.89
N GLU A 497 25.50 9.69 13.53
CA GLU A 497 26.83 9.09 13.38
C GLU A 497 26.84 7.60 13.76
N LEU A 498 26.05 7.18 14.75
CA LEU A 498 26.02 5.80 15.22
C LEU A 498 25.37 4.85 14.19
N PHE A 499 24.36 5.31 13.43
CA PHE A 499 23.78 4.54 12.33
C PHE A 499 24.79 4.24 11.23
N THR A 500 25.66 5.21 10.97
CA THR A 500 26.72 5.02 9.99
C THR A 500 27.89 4.20 10.53
N ARG A 501 27.95 3.89 11.82
CA ARG A 501 29.15 3.25 12.37
C ARG A 501 29.04 1.74 12.48
N TYR A 502 27.84 1.18 12.71
CA TYR A 502 27.72 -0.24 13.04
C TYR A 502 26.79 -1.00 12.10
N ALA A 503 27.03 -2.30 11.96
CA ALA A 503 26.17 -3.24 11.27
C ALA A 503 26.10 -4.56 12.01
N ILE A 504 25.03 -5.32 11.77
CA ILE A 504 24.87 -6.67 12.27
C ILE A 504 25.14 -7.68 11.16
N GLY A 505 25.84 -8.76 11.50
CA GLY A 505 26.20 -9.84 10.59
C GLY A 505 25.82 -11.20 11.16
N VAL A 506 25.38 -12.09 10.28
CA VAL A 506 25.06 -13.50 10.57
C VAL A 506 26.26 -14.34 10.18
N LEU A 507 26.85 -15.06 11.13
CA LEU A 507 27.97 -15.96 10.90
C LEU A 507 27.48 -17.35 10.47
N PRO A 508 28.27 -18.08 9.66
CA PRO A 508 27.93 -19.43 9.25
C PRO A 508 27.97 -20.42 10.42
N GLY A 509 27.01 -21.36 10.46
CA GLY A 509 26.99 -22.48 11.38
C GLY A 509 25.63 -22.72 12.03
N GLU A 510 25.50 -23.86 12.71
CA GLU A 510 24.35 -24.21 13.55
C GLU A 510 24.80 -24.48 14.99
N PRO A 511 24.20 -23.84 16.01
CA PRO A 511 23.19 -22.78 15.91
C PRO A 511 23.78 -21.48 15.35
N VAL A 512 22.90 -20.62 14.83
CA VAL A 512 23.25 -19.31 14.26
C VAL A 512 24.01 -18.47 15.28
N GLN A 513 24.98 -17.69 14.80
CA GLN A 513 25.69 -16.70 15.60
C GLN A 513 25.52 -15.33 14.97
N LEU A 514 25.31 -14.33 15.83
CA LEU A 514 25.22 -12.93 15.44
C LEU A 514 26.50 -12.20 15.86
N ALA A 515 26.86 -11.19 15.08
CA ALA A 515 28.00 -10.35 15.34
C ALA A 515 27.71 -8.89 15.02
N ILE A 516 28.30 -7.97 15.79
CA ILE A 516 28.26 -6.54 15.52
C ILE A 516 29.62 -6.11 15.00
N CYS A 517 29.63 -5.39 13.88
CA CYS A 517 30.83 -4.86 13.26
C CYS A 517 30.87 -3.34 13.36
N ASP A 518 32.05 -2.78 13.64
CA ASP A 518 32.36 -1.37 13.46
C ASP A 518 32.85 -1.17 12.01
N LEU A 519 32.09 -0.41 11.23
CA LEU A 519 32.31 -0.15 9.80
C LEU A 519 33.40 0.89 9.53
N GLU A 520 33.81 1.64 10.55
CA GLU A 520 34.94 2.58 10.44
C GLU A 520 36.27 1.82 10.54
N THR A 521 36.35 0.86 11.46
CA THR A 521 37.56 0.09 11.76
C THR A 521 37.62 -1.28 11.09
N GLY A 522 36.47 -1.84 10.70
CA GLY A 522 36.31 -3.20 10.21
C GLY A 522 36.38 -4.28 11.28
N ALA A 523 36.34 -3.91 12.56
CA ALA A 523 36.46 -4.84 13.68
C ALA A 523 35.10 -5.47 14.06
N THR A 524 35.10 -6.77 14.36
CA THR A 524 33.98 -7.44 15.02
C THR A 524 34.04 -7.15 16.52
N LEU A 525 33.05 -6.43 17.05
CA LEU A 525 33.00 -5.97 18.44
C LEU A 525 32.31 -6.97 19.36
N VAL A 526 31.19 -7.54 18.91
CA VAL A 526 30.41 -8.55 19.63
C VAL A 526 30.24 -9.74 18.72
N GLN A 527 30.35 -10.94 19.29
CA GLN A 527 30.04 -12.19 18.62
C GLN A 527 29.54 -13.21 19.63
N GLY A 528 28.43 -13.88 19.32
CA GLY A 528 27.92 -14.94 20.17
C GLY A 528 26.70 -15.64 19.60
N ARG A 529 26.24 -16.64 20.35
CA ARG A 529 24.95 -17.31 20.09
C ARG A 529 23.87 -16.44 20.70
N TYR A 530 23.18 -15.71 19.85
CA TYR A 530 22.10 -14.80 20.18
C TYR A 530 20.97 -15.01 19.17
N ASP A 531 19.75 -14.95 19.65
CA ASP A 531 18.56 -14.97 18.79
C ASP A 531 18.23 -13.55 18.29
N ASP A 532 18.59 -12.54 19.08
CA ASP A 532 18.41 -11.12 18.72
C ASP A 532 19.49 -10.24 19.39
N VAL A 533 19.89 -9.18 18.67
CA VAL A 533 20.86 -8.18 19.13
C VAL A 533 20.45 -6.79 18.62
N ALA A 534 20.31 -5.84 19.54
CA ALA A 534 19.97 -4.45 19.24
C ALA A 534 21.02 -3.48 19.78
N GLY A 535 21.18 -2.35 19.10
CA GLY A 535 21.87 -1.18 19.63
C GLY A 535 21.09 -0.58 20.79
N LEU A 536 21.78 -0.26 21.87
CA LEU A 536 21.19 0.35 23.07
C LEU A 536 21.80 1.73 23.26
N PHE A 537 20.97 2.78 23.29
CA PHE A 537 21.40 4.15 23.51
C PHE A 537 20.72 4.72 24.76
N TRP A 538 21.49 5.27 25.70
CA TRP A 538 20.95 5.79 26.97
C TRP A 538 21.56 7.15 27.35
N GLY A 539 21.57 8.08 26.40
CA GLY A 539 22.00 9.46 26.61
C GLY A 539 23.47 9.69 26.23
N ALA A 540 24.38 9.67 27.20
CA ALA A 540 25.81 9.93 26.94
C ALA A 540 26.61 8.69 26.51
N ASP A 541 26.00 7.51 26.64
CA ASP A 541 26.64 6.21 26.42
C ASP A 541 25.77 5.33 25.51
N HIS A 542 26.40 4.32 24.91
CA HIS A 542 25.75 3.33 24.07
C HIS A 542 26.43 1.96 24.17
N GLY A 543 25.73 0.94 23.67
CA GLY A 543 26.14 -0.44 23.77
C GLY A 543 25.16 -1.38 23.08
N TRP A 544 25.11 -2.62 23.56
CA TRP A 544 24.45 -3.73 22.89
C TRP A 544 23.56 -4.49 23.87
N LEU A 545 22.33 -4.73 23.47
CA LEU A 545 21.42 -5.66 24.15
C LEU A 545 21.37 -6.94 23.31
N ALA A 546 21.90 -8.04 23.85
CA ALA A 546 21.99 -9.32 23.15
C ALA A 546 21.22 -10.38 23.94
N CYS A 547 20.26 -11.07 23.31
CA CYS A 547 19.41 -12.04 24.00
C CYS A 547 19.40 -13.43 23.37
N VAL A 548 19.08 -14.41 24.21
CA VAL A 548 18.79 -15.80 23.84
C VAL A 548 17.40 -16.13 24.37
N GLU A 549 16.51 -16.63 23.52
CA GLU A 549 15.18 -17.12 23.89
C GLU A 549 15.30 -18.40 24.72
N ASP A 550 14.48 -18.53 25.77
CA ASP A 550 14.42 -19.78 26.53
C ASP A 550 13.51 -20.79 25.80
N GLU A 551 13.92 -22.07 25.73
CA GLU A 551 13.28 -23.14 24.92
C GLU A 551 11.81 -23.46 25.34
N GLY A 552 11.29 -22.80 26.39
CA GLY A 552 9.99 -23.08 27.01
C GLY A 552 8.79 -22.30 26.47
N GLY A 553 8.95 -21.43 25.47
CA GLY A 553 7.83 -20.76 24.77
C GLY A 553 7.00 -19.76 25.60
N GLY A 554 7.52 -19.32 26.76
CA GLY A 554 6.84 -18.42 27.70
C GLY A 554 7.16 -16.92 27.55
N GLY A 555 7.96 -16.52 26.55
CA GLY A 555 8.35 -15.12 26.34
C GLY A 555 9.46 -14.61 27.30
N ASP A 556 10.06 -15.47 28.10
CA ASP A 556 11.24 -15.16 28.92
C ASP A 556 12.51 -15.28 28.07
N VAL A 557 13.43 -14.33 28.25
CA VAL A 557 14.70 -14.25 27.50
C VAL A 557 15.87 -14.09 28.47
N ARG A 558 17.04 -14.58 28.07
CA ARG A 558 18.30 -14.30 28.78
C ARG A 558 19.05 -13.21 28.04
N ALA A 559 18.98 -12.00 28.58
CA ALA A 559 19.63 -10.83 27.99
C ALA A 559 20.98 -10.52 28.64
N THR A 560 21.97 -10.23 27.80
CA THR A 560 23.25 -9.63 28.16
C THR A 560 23.25 -8.17 27.71
N VAL A 561 23.66 -7.27 28.59
CA VAL A 561 23.93 -5.87 28.24
C VAL A 561 25.42 -5.65 28.22
N LEU A 562 25.90 -5.14 27.09
CA LEU A 562 27.29 -4.79 26.86
C LEU A 562 27.40 -3.29 26.60
N ARG A 563 28.51 -2.67 27.01
CA ARG A 563 28.92 -1.36 26.50
C ARG A 563 29.52 -1.52 25.10
N ALA A 564 29.55 -0.44 24.33
CA ALA A 564 30.09 -0.44 22.97
C ALA A 564 31.54 -0.95 22.85
N ASP A 565 32.34 -0.80 23.91
CA ASP A 565 33.73 -1.30 23.98
C ASP A 565 33.84 -2.82 24.26
N GLY A 566 32.70 -3.52 24.36
CA GLY A 566 32.62 -4.95 24.66
C GLY A 566 32.59 -5.29 26.15
N THR A 567 32.62 -4.29 27.05
CA THR A 567 32.49 -4.52 28.49
C THR A 567 31.10 -5.05 28.82
N VAL A 568 31.02 -6.21 29.48
CA VAL A 568 29.75 -6.75 29.96
C VAL A 568 29.29 -5.96 31.19
N LEU A 569 28.22 -5.20 31.05
CA LEU A 569 27.56 -4.49 32.16
C LEU A 569 26.69 -5.46 32.96
N HIS A 570 25.88 -6.25 32.24
CA HIS A 570 24.93 -7.18 32.83
C HIS A 570 25.02 -8.52 32.08
N PRO A 571 25.45 -9.62 32.73
CA PRO A 571 25.55 -10.92 32.07
C PRO A 571 24.16 -11.55 31.87
N ALA A 572 24.05 -12.53 30.96
CA ALA A 572 22.84 -13.35 30.72
C ALA A 572 22.43 -14.26 31.90
N ARG A 573 22.11 -13.63 33.05
CA ARG A 573 21.61 -14.27 34.27
C ARG A 573 20.21 -13.78 34.65
N TYR A 574 19.60 -12.95 33.82
CA TYR A 574 18.29 -12.38 34.06
C TYR A 574 17.30 -13.02 33.10
N THR A 575 16.24 -13.60 33.63
CA THR A 575 15.17 -14.25 32.86
C THR A 575 14.09 -13.26 32.43
N ARG A 576 14.01 -12.11 33.12
CA ARG A 576 13.17 -10.95 32.76
C ARG A 576 13.96 -9.66 33.00
N ILE A 577 13.84 -8.69 32.09
CA ILE A 577 14.39 -7.33 32.23
C ILE A 577 13.32 -6.35 31.73
N GLY A 578 13.15 -5.21 32.40
CA GLY A 578 12.13 -4.21 32.08
C GLY A 578 10.74 -4.62 32.55
N ASP A 579 10.66 -5.25 33.72
CA ASP A 579 9.41 -5.77 34.29
C ASP A 579 9.15 -5.13 35.66
N ASP A 580 8.49 -3.97 35.64
CA ASP A 580 8.26 -3.15 36.83
C ASP A 580 7.34 -3.84 37.85
N ALA A 581 6.48 -4.76 37.39
CA ALA A 581 5.59 -5.54 38.24
C ALA A 581 6.35 -6.45 39.25
N LEU A 582 7.65 -6.68 39.06
CA LEU A 582 8.48 -7.45 40.00
C LEU A 582 8.59 -6.85 41.40
N PHE A 583 8.36 -5.54 41.53
CA PHE A 583 8.48 -4.81 42.80
C PHE A 583 7.16 -4.14 43.23
N GLU A 584 6.08 -4.34 42.48
CA GLU A 584 4.74 -3.88 42.86
C GLU A 584 4.12 -4.84 43.88
N ASP A 585 3.70 -4.31 45.02
CA ASP A 585 3.16 -5.07 46.15
C ASP A 585 1.65 -5.31 45.94
N ASP A 586 1.27 -5.90 44.81
CA ASP A 586 -0.14 -5.99 44.43
C ASP A 586 -0.81 -7.27 44.97
N ARG A 587 -1.54 -7.08 46.07
CA ARG A 587 -2.30 -8.14 46.77
C ARG A 587 -3.57 -8.57 46.04
N ASP A 588 -3.92 -7.93 44.92
CA ASP A 588 -5.09 -8.27 44.11
C ASP A 588 -4.78 -9.24 42.94
N ALA A 589 -3.51 -9.59 42.69
CA ALA A 589 -3.12 -10.59 41.69
C ALA A 589 -3.33 -12.06 42.14
N ALA A 590 -4.09 -12.30 43.21
CA ALA A 590 -4.40 -13.64 43.69
C ALA A 590 -5.45 -14.36 42.81
N ASP A 591 -6.20 -13.62 41.99
CA ASP A 591 -7.16 -14.15 41.02
C ASP A 591 -6.94 -13.50 39.63
N GLY A 592 -5.97 -13.98 38.86
CA GLY A 592 -5.86 -13.67 37.43
C GLY A 592 -4.48 -13.23 36.98
N HIS A 593 -3.99 -13.92 35.94
CA HIS A 593 -2.72 -13.67 35.25
C HIS A 593 -2.52 -12.18 34.91
N ALA A 594 -1.64 -11.48 35.64
CA ALA A 594 -1.07 -10.24 35.14
C ALA A 594 -0.38 -10.55 33.81
N MET A 595 -0.88 -9.98 32.72
CA MET A 595 -0.39 -10.26 31.38
C MET A 595 0.99 -9.61 31.22
N LEU A 596 2.04 -10.44 31.26
CA LEU A 596 3.41 -9.98 31.07
C LEU A 596 3.54 -9.30 29.70
N MET A 597 4.03 -8.06 29.67
CA MET A 597 4.29 -7.37 28.40
C MET A 597 5.29 -8.17 27.56
N PRO A 598 5.09 -8.27 26.23
CA PRO A 598 6.01 -8.99 25.35
C PRO A 598 7.44 -8.47 25.46
N TRP A 599 8.43 -9.35 25.25
CA TRP A 599 9.86 -9.00 25.32
C TRP A 599 10.24 -7.78 24.47
N PHE A 600 9.71 -7.69 23.25
CA PHE A 600 10.02 -6.58 22.33
C PHE A 600 9.57 -5.21 22.87
N VAL A 601 8.56 -5.15 23.75
CA VAL A 601 8.14 -3.93 24.45
C VAL A 601 9.07 -3.64 25.63
N ARG A 602 9.35 -4.67 26.45
CA ARG A 602 10.17 -4.53 27.67
C ARG A 602 11.60 -4.08 27.40
N ARG A 603 12.21 -4.51 26.28
CA ARG A 603 13.58 -4.10 25.92
C ARG A 603 13.75 -2.59 25.67
N VAL A 604 12.67 -1.91 25.25
CA VAL A 604 12.66 -0.45 25.04
C VAL A 604 12.80 0.29 26.38
N ALA A 605 12.17 -0.23 27.44
CA ALA A 605 12.20 0.36 28.77
C ALA A 605 13.64 0.46 29.32
N VAL A 606 14.51 -0.51 28.99
CA VAL A 606 15.93 -0.48 29.41
C VAL A 606 16.61 0.82 29.00
N ALA A 607 16.43 1.20 27.73
CA ALA A 607 17.04 2.40 27.17
C ALA A 607 16.42 3.67 27.77
N GLN A 608 15.09 3.68 27.93
CA GLN A 608 14.34 4.82 28.48
C GLN A 608 14.71 5.12 29.92
N HIS A 609 14.65 4.13 30.83
CA HIS A 609 15.00 4.35 32.24
C HIS A 609 16.45 4.80 32.41
N TRP A 610 17.39 4.14 31.71
CA TRP A 610 18.79 4.53 31.83
C TRP A 610 19.10 5.91 31.24
N SER A 611 18.37 6.36 30.23
CA SER A 611 18.47 7.73 29.72
C SER A 611 18.05 8.79 30.77
N LEU A 612 17.24 8.37 31.76
CA LEU A 612 16.77 9.19 32.88
C LEU A 612 17.55 8.94 34.18
N ASP A 613 18.63 8.15 34.15
CA ASP A 613 19.40 7.71 35.33
C ASP A 613 18.57 6.89 36.34
N GLU A 614 17.54 6.21 35.85
CA GLU A 614 16.66 5.34 36.64
C GLU A 614 17.07 3.87 36.48
N PRO A 615 16.99 3.03 37.53
CA PRO A 615 17.25 1.61 37.40
C PRO A 615 16.11 0.86 36.71
N VAL A 616 16.43 -0.29 36.13
CA VAL A 616 15.47 -1.16 35.45
C VAL A 616 15.20 -2.40 36.29
N ALA A 617 13.93 -2.76 36.50
CA ALA A 617 13.57 -3.98 37.20
C ALA A 617 13.93 -5.23 36.37
N ALA A 618 14.53 -6.23 37.02
CA ALA A 618 14.88 -7.50 36.40
C ALA A 618 14.74 -8.68 37.37
N LEU A 619 14.45 -9.85 36.84
CA LEU A 619 14.42 -11.10 37.60
C LEU A 619 15.68 -11.91 37.31
N ARG A 620 16.45 -12.22 38.36
CA ARG A 620 17.59 -13.12 38.25
C ARG A 620 17.14 -14.58 38.14
N ASP A 621 17.96 -15.41 37.50
CA ASP A 621 17.75 -16.85 37.29
C ASP A 621 17.50 -17.67 38.58
N ASP A 622 17.89 -17.17 39.74
CA ASP A 622 17.58 -17.75 41.05
C ASP A 622 16.24 -17.26 41.66
N GLY A 623 15.45 -16.50 40.89
CA GLY A 623 14.13 -16.00 41.28
C GLY A 623 14.15 -14.74 42.13
N VAL A 624 15.30 -14.07 42.26
CA VAL A 624 15.43 -12.83 43.05
C VAL A 624 15.23 -11.59 42.17
N PRO A 625 14.22 -10.73 42.46
CA PRO A 625 14.09 -9.42 41.81
C PRO A 625 15.28 -8.50 42.15
N VAL A 626 15.80 -7.81 41.15
CA VAL A 626 16.90 -6.83 41.27
C VAL A 626 16.65 -5.59 40.41
N TRP A 627 17.23 -4.48 40.81
CA TRP A 627 17.33 -3.23 40.07
C TRP A 627 18.67 -3.18 39.33
N LEU A 628 18.64 -3.00 38.00
CA LEU A 628 19.81 -2.92 37.14
C LEU A 628 20.14 -1.47 36.80
N TYR A 629 21.38 -1.06 37.01
CA TYR A 629 21.88 0.29 36.72
C TYR A 629 22.75 0.31 35.47
N ALA A 630 22.77 1.46 34.77
CA ALA A 630 23.55 1.67 33.55
C ALA A 630 25.07 1.52 33.75
N ASP A 631 25.56 1.63 34.99
CA ASP A 631 26.97 1.45 35.36
C ASP A 631 27.36 -0.02 35.60
N GLY A 632 26.42 -0.97 35.43
CA GLY A 632 26.62 -2.40 35.64
C GLY A 632 26.33 -2.87 37.08
N GLN A 633 25.88 -2.00 37.98
CA GLN A 633 25.46 -2.42 39.33
C GLN A 633 24.10 -3.10 39.31
N ALA A 634 23.90 -4.05 40.22
CA ALA A 634 22.61 -4.72 40.46
C ALA A 634 22.34 -4.83 41.97
N THR A 635 21.16 -4.37 42.42
CA THR A 635 20.80 -4.34 43.86
C THR A 635 19.40 -4.91 44.09
N THR A 636 19.11 -5.45 45.28
CA THR A 636 17.76 -5.92 45.66
C THR A 636 16.90 -4.81 46.28
N THR A 637 17.43 -3.59 46.37
CA THR A 637 16.80 -2.42 47.00
C THR A 637 17.08 -1.20 46.14
N LEU A 638 16.05 -0.39 45.91
CA LEU A 638 16.17 0.84 45.15
C LEU A 638 17.15 1.79 45.83
N ARG A 639 18.16 2.23 45.06
CA ARG A 639 19.24 3.12 45.52
C ARG A 639 18.79 4.57 45.70
#